data_AF-A0A4T0FPW9-F1
#
_entry.id   AF-A0A4T0FPW9-F1
#
_cell.length_a   1.000
_cell.length_b   1.000
_cell.length_c   1.000
_cell.angle_alpha   90.00
_cell.angle_beta   90.00
_cell.angle_gamma   90.00
#
_symmetry.space_group_name_H-M   'P 1'
#
loop_
_entity.id
_entity.type
_entity.pdbx_description
1 polymer ?
#
loop_
_entity_poly.entity_id
_entity_poly.type
_entity_poly.pdbx_seq_one_letter_code
_entity_poly.pdbx_strand_id
1 'polypeptide(L)'
;MKEIRCVVCGDEGVGKSTLILNLIKNEFLESVERCLPEVVIELDNNLHLIDTNEDNLLRQLKRCNVICLVYAVDNDSSIANISEWLAYFKSVGINHPIILIGNKLDINNPNYSFDNDIIPIMKQYKQIETCVESSAKLSLNVKELFYFAQRAVLHPTAPLYDSRLHTLKPASASALSRIFKLCDTNKDNLLDYDELNTFQLKCFNTTLNSKDFDDIIDLVSQHSPQTISKTSDDTTALTELGFILLHTIFIQRGRLETTWTVLRKFGYAQDLRLKEEFLYPNFPVNPDSSVELSPQGYSFFTEIFEKFDVDKDGALSEKEINDLFMTSPGNPWLNKGFPDTTLTDEKGAVTLQGWLAQWSMTTLLDHKTTLAYLAYLGYEAPISATVQDTTSALKTTPPRRRRSRDVGVVQRNVFLSYVIGAPGSGKTSLLRSLLNKPFVSGMSDTKSRSVSSGSSGGKGLSDSAASTGMLSVVNAVEMEGGGEKYLVCQEIDSNALKNTKKLQLQAADVVVLVYDCSDANSFAHLSQLHAIHKLENVPCVYVATKSDLDLAQQRHEVQPDVYCRRLNLNVPVAVSVKMNETAGLFQHICSVAGKPKQALPLGKRNAKGVLHVVSLLTIGGGLIGIAAVLAKWNWRPWSAHLVNVYRNVLGCSIGTAVTATIMIGYTMKTHGAALLAIAGLSSGTVLQKPADAVTCPSKLPVSCSVTHVDDTCCVETNGLLLLTQFWDWHYSPYEGHEDAWTLHGLWSDHCDGSYPQFCDRGMQLHNISSSILAAGETTLYAEMNDFWLDNRGHNDYFWQHEWNKHGTCYSTLKPDCRGGARSTDIMVDYFKKIVETYKQLPTYTFLEQKGITPSNTKKYKLHDIKQALKEAFGHEPTLHCDGGGDKVHEVWYFYNLVGNLISGQLLPREQASRDNCKAEVYYLPKHQSRRHNAQQVQMDEMVSEVESTQLVWV
;
A
#
# COMPACT_ATOMS: atom_id res chain seq x y z
N MET A 1 3.64 -0.67 -17.73
CA MET A 1 4.48 0.46 -18.20
C MET A 1 3.68 1.23 -19.23
N LYS A 2 3.76 2.57 -19.24
CA LYS A 2 3.00 3.40 -20.18
C LYS A 2 3.86 3.59 -21.42
N GLU A 3 3.42 3.10 -22.57
CA GLU A 3 4.12 3.32 -23.86
C GLU A 3 3.91 4.77 -24.31
N ILE A 4 4.98 5.48 -24.63
CA ILE A 4 4.94 6.87 -25.10
C ILE A 4 5.36 6.92 -26.57
N ARG A 5 4.47 7.35 -27.46
CA ARG A 5 4.73 7.51 -28.90
C ARG A 5 5.07 8.96 -29.22
N CYS A 6 6.35 9.21 -29.47
CA CYS A 6 6.89 10.51 -29.88
C CYS A 6 7.06 10.54 -31.40
N VAL A 7 6.32 11.45 -32.05
CA VAL A 7 6.38 11.63 -33.51
C VAL A 7 7.27 12.83 -33.83
N VAL A 8 8.31 12.61 -34.63
CA VAL A 8 9.21 13.65 -35.13
C VAL A 8 8.79 14.03 -36.54
N CYS A 9 8.35 15.28 -36.74
CA CYS A 9 7.85 15.79 -38.02
C CYS A 9 8.36 17.21 -38.30
N GLY A 10 8.19 17.67 -39.54
CA GLY A 10 8.70 18.95 -40.02
C GLY A 10 9.10 18.87 -41.49
N ASP A 11 9.57 19.98 -42.04
CA ASP A 11 9.89 20.13 -43.46
C ASP A 11 10.99 19.16 -43.92
N GLU A 12 11.11 18.96 -45.24
CA GLU A 12 12.21 18.17 -45.80
C GLU A 12 13.57 18.84 -45.51
N GLY A 13 14.58 18.06 -45.15
CA GLY A 13 15.94 18.58 -44.91
C GLY A 13 16.18 19.28 -43.56
N VAL A 14 15.21 19.28 -42.63
CA VAL A 14 15.38 19.88 -41.28
C VAL A 14 16.16 19.01 -40.28
N GLY A 15 16.45 17.75 -40.63
CA GLY A 15 17.26 16.85 -39.80
C GLY A 15 16.50 15.99 -38.79
N LYS A 16 15.27 15.57 -39.13
CA LYS A 16 14.44 14.65 -38.33
C LYS A 16 15.15 13.33 -38.01
N SER A 17 15.56 12.60 -39.06
CA SER A 17 16.23 11.30 -38.94
C SER A 17 17.59 11.40 -38.26
N THR A 18 18.34 12.49 -38.49
CA THR A 18 19.63 12.73 -37.84
C THR A 18 19.52 12.93 -36.33
N LEU A 19 18.44 13.56 -35.85
CA LEU A 19 18.20 13.72 -34.40
C LEU A 19 17.95 12.37 -33.73
N ILE A 20 17.12 11.53 -34.34
CA ILE A 20 16.81 10.19 -33.81
C ILE A 20 18.05 9.30 -33.80
N LEU A 21 18.82 9.27 -34.90
CA LEU A 21 20.04 8.46 -34.95
C LEU A 21 21.12 8.96 -34.00
N ASN A 22 21.26 10.28 -33.85
CA ASN A 22 22.21 10.84 -32.90
C ASN A 22 21.91 10.38 -31.48
N LEU A 23 20.63 10.34 -31.07
CA LEU A 23 20.25 9.82 -29.75
C LEU A 23 20.63 8.35 -29.57
N ILE A 24 20.47 7.52 -30.60
CA ILE A 24 20.68 6.07 -30.52
C ILE A 24 22.17 5.71 -30.58
N LYS A 25 22.92 6.36 -31.48
CA LYS A 25 24.31 6.01 -31.79
C LYS A 25 25.33 6.92 -31.12
N ASN A 26 24.90 8.04 -30.53
CA ASN A 26 25.76 9.13 -30.06
C ASN A 26 26.75 9.63 -31.13
N GLU A 27 26.40 9.51 -32.41
CA GLU A 27 27.24 9.90 -33.56
C GLU A 27 26.38 10.58 -34.64
N PHE A 28 26.97 11.55 -35.34
CA PHE A 28 26.36 12.17 -36.51
C PHE A 28 26.73 11.39 -37.78
N LEU A 29 25.73 10.99 -38.56
CA LEU A 29 25.93 10.32 -39.84
C LEU A 29 25.58 11.28 -40.99
N GLU A 30 26.53 11.46 -41.91
CA GLU A 30 26.37 12.36 -43.07
C GLU A 30 25.31 11.87 -44.07
N SER A 31 25.14 10.56 -44.17
CA SER A 31 24.14 9.93 -45.03
C SER A 31 23.18 9.09 -44.20
N VAL A 32 21.90 9.44 -44.27
CA VAL A 32 20.82 8.79 -43.51
C VAL A 32 19.69 8.42 -44.46
N GLU A 33 18.98 7.32 -44.16
CA GLU A 33 17.73 6.98 -44.84
C GLU A 33 16.69 8.11 -44.70
N ARG A 34 15.82 8.27 -45.70
CA ARG A 34 14.82 9.37 -45.70
C ARG A 34 13.80 9.28 -44.56
N CYS A 35 13.56 8.08 -44.01
CA CYS A 35 12.67 7.83 -42.89
C CYS A 35 13.14 6.57 -42.18
N LEU A 36 13.37 6.66 -40.87
CA LEU A 36 13.81 5.52 -40.07
C LEU A 36 12.64 4.60 -39.66
N PRO A 37 12.92 3.31 -39.36
CA PRO A 37 11.95 2.44 -38.69
C PRO A 37 11.64 2.94 -37.28
N GLU A 38 10.51 2.49 -36.71
CA GLU A 38 10.13 2.80 -35.31
C GLU A 38 11.21 2.29 -34.35
N VAL A 39 11.75 3.20 -33.54
CA VAL A 39 12.78 2.88 -32.54
C VAL A 39 12.14 2.87 -31.16
N VAL A 40 12.39 1.82 -30.39
CA VAL A 40 11.98 1.74 -28.99
C VAL A 40 13.21 1.92 -28.11
N ILE A 41 13.15 2.91 -27.23
CA ILE A 41 14.16 3.12 -26.21
C ILE A 41 13.56 2.67 -24.88
N GLU A 42 14.15 1.62 -24.30
CA GLU A 42 13.83 1.12 -22.98
C GLU A 42 14.47 2.05 -21.93
N LEU A 43 13.74 3.10 -21.56
CA LEU A 43 13.98 3.89 -20.34
C LEU A 43 12.96 3.44 -19.26
N ASP A 44 12.81 4.19 -18.16
CA ASP A 44 11.77 3.97 -17.13
C ASP A 44 10.35 3.80 -17.71
N ASN A 45 10.12 4.33 -18.92
CA ASN A 45 8.98 4.02 -19.78
C ASN A 45 9.47 3.75 -21.21
N ASN A 46 8.78 2.85 -21.94
CA ASN A 46 9.07 2.59 -23.35
C ASN A 46 8.77 3.84 -24.20
N LEU A 47 9.82 4.48 -24.71
CA LEU A 47 9.71 5.63 -25.61
C LEU A 47 9.85 5.14 -27.06
N HIS A 48 8.76 5.27 -27.81
CA HIS A 48 8.70 4.95 -29.23
C HIS A 48 8.98 6.23 -30.03
N LEU A 49 10.15 6.29 -30.67
CA LEU A 49 10.52 7.38 -31.57
C LEU A 49 10.11 7.02 -33.00
N ILE A 50 9.29 7.88 -33.58
CA ILE A 50 8.68 7.66 -34.88
C ILE A 50 9.10 8.80 -35.81
N ASP A 51 9.94 8.45 -36.79
CA ASP A 51 10.30 9.34 -37.90
C ASP A 51 9.15 9.41 -38.92
N THR A 52 8.95 10.58 -39.54
CA THR A 52 7.82 10.79 -40.45
C THR A 52 8.21 11.28 -41.84
N ASN A 53 7.43 10.82 -42.81
CA ASN A 53 7.42 11.25 -44.20
C ASN A 53 5.98 11.55 -44.65
N GLU A 54 5.79 12.03 -45.88
CA GLU A 54 4.46 12.41 -46.41
C GLU A 54 3.43 11.26 -46.34
N ASP A 55 3.86 10.02 -46.58
CA ASP A 55 2.98 8.84 -46.63
C ASP A 55 2.50 8.37 -45.26
N ASN A 56 3.31 8.53 -44.20
CA ASN A 56 3.04 7.98 -42.88
C ASN A 56 2.54 9.02 -41.86
N LEU A 57 2.69 10.32 -42.15
CA LEU A 57 2.47 11.43 -41.24
C LEU A 57 1.10 11.39 -40.55
N LEU A 58 0.01 11.39 -41.33
CA LEU A 58 -1.35 11.46 -40.78
C LEU A 58 -1.69 10.24 -39.91
N ARG A 59 -1.16 9.06 -40.27
CA ARG A 59 -1.38 7.82 -39.53
C ARG A 59 -0.67 7.86 -38.18
N GLN A 60 0.56 8.38 -38.15
CA GLN A 60 1.37 8.45 -36.93
C GLN A 60 0.88 9.56 -36.00
N LEU A 61 0.50 10.71 -36.55
CA LEU A 61 -0.06 11.82 -35.76
C LEU A 61 -1.35 11.45 -35.02
N LYS A 62 -2.20 10.57 -35.59
CA LYS A 62 -3.42 10.08 -34.91
C LYS A 62 -3.15 9.11 -33.76
N ARG A 63 -1.94 8.54 -33.68
CA ARG A 63 -1.54 7.55 -32.68
C ARG A 63 -0.48 8.08 -31.72
N CYS A 64 -0.03 9.32 -31.87
CA CYS A 64 1.04 9.86 -31.06
C CYS A 64 0.55 10.34 -29.69
N ASN A 65 1.49 10.52 -28.77
CA ASN A 65 1.25 11.15 -27.48
C ASN A 65 1.88 12.54 -27.39
N VAL A 66 2.94 12.78 -28.16
CA VAL A 66 3.67 14.06 -28.25
C VAL A 66 4.19 14.25 -29.68
N ILE A 67 4.24 15.51 -30.11
CA ILE A 67 4.75 15.91 -31.43
C ILE A 67 6.04 16.71 -31.23
N CYS A 68 7.10 16.27 -31.89
CA CYS A 68 8.37 16.94 -32.01
C CYS A 68 8.42 17.63 -33.39
N LEU A 69 8.10 18.93 -33.43
CA LEU A 69 8.09 19.72 -34.67
C LEU A 69 9.47 20.33 -34.90
N VAL A 70 10.19 19.83 -35.89
CA VAL A 70 11.54 20.24 -36.25
C VAL A 70 11.52 21.28 -37.36
N TYR A 71 12.18 22.40 -37.11
CA TYR A 71 12.56 23.39 -38.13
C TYR A 71 14.08 23.52 -38.15
N ALA A 72 14.62 24.06 -39.25
CA ALA A 72 16.04 24.27 -39.38
C ALA A 72 16.37 25.75 -39.20
N VAL A 73 17.31 26.05 -38.29
CA VAL A 73 17.71 27.42 -37.95
C VAL A 73 18.36 28.13 -39.15
N ASP A 74 18.93 27.37 -40.08
CA ASP A 74 19.52 27.85 -41.33
C ASP A 74 18.51 28.08 -42.47
N ASN A 75 17.21 27.80 -42.25
CA ASN A 75 16.19 27.85 -43.30
C ASN A 75 14.95 28.65 -42.88
N ASP A 76 14.89 29.91 -43.32
CA ASP A 76 13.79 30.85 -43.07
C ASP A 76 12.40 30.32 -43.51
N SER A 77 12.35 29.54 -44.60
CA SER A 77 11.08 28.93 -45.04
C SER A 77 10.53 27.92 -44.03
N SER A 78 11.41 27.15 -43.39
CA SER A 78 10.99 26.17 -42.38
C SER A 78 10.49 26.83 -41.10
N ILE A 79 11.00 28.02 -40.77
CA ILE A 79 10.54 28.83 -39.63
C ILE A 79 9.15 29.41 -39.92
N ALA A 80 8.95 29.97 -41.13
CA ALA A 80 7.64 30.49 -41.55
C ALA A 80 6.56 29.40 -41.56
N ASN A 81 6.92 28.18 -41.98
CA ASN A 81 6.00 27.05 -42.07
C ASN A 81 5.56 26.49 -40.70
N ILE A 82 6.20 26.88 -39.58
CA ILE A 82 5.77 26.45 -38.24
C ILE A 82 4.29 26.77 -38.01
N SER A 83 3.84 27.97 -38.40
CA SER A 83 2.43 28.37 -38.25
C SER A 83 1.49 27.53 -39.09
N GLU A 84 1.91 27.10 -40.28
CA GLU A 84 1.14 26.21 -41.16
C GLU A 84 1.03 24.80 -40.59
N TRP A 85 2.11 24.26 -40.05
CA TRP A 85 2.12 22.97 -39.34
C TRP A 85 1.17 22.98 -38.15
N LEU A 86 1.20 24.03 -37.32
CA LEU A 86 0.31 24.18 -36.17
C LEU A 86 -1.16 24.31 -36.59
N ALA A 87 -1.44 25.05 -37.67
CA ALA A 87 -2.78 25.14 -38.25
C ALA A 87 -3.25 23.78 -38.81
N TYR A 88 -2.36 23.03 -39.45
CA TYR A 88 -2.64 21.70 -39.97
C TYR A 88 -3.00 20.72 -38.84
N PHE A 89 -2.22 20.64 -37.77
CA PHE A 89 -2.53 19.78 -36.62
C PHE A 89 -3.92 20.07 -36.05
N LYS A 90 -4.27 21.35 -35.94
CA LYS A 90 -5.59 21.79 -35.49
C LYS A 90 -6.70 21.39 -36.46
N SER A 91 -6.48 21.51 -37.78
CA SER A 91 -7.46 21.12 -38.81
C SER A 91 -7.77 19.61 -38.81
N VAL A 92 -6.78 18.79 -38.45
CA VAL A 92 -6.90 17.34 -38.34
C VAL A 92 -7.51 16.89 -37.01
N GLY A 93 -7.65 17.80 -36.04
CA GLY A 93 -8.20 17.52 -34.72
C GLY A 93 -7.19 16.92 -33.74
N ILE A 94 -5.89 17.13 -33.96
CA ILE A 94 -4.84 16.67 -33.06
C ILE A 94 -4.63 17.70 -31.95
N ASN A 95 -4.61 17.25 -30.70
CA ASN A 95 -4.48 18.11 -29.52
C ASN A 95 -3.45 17.57 -28.52
N HIS A 96 -2.36 17.01 -29.04
CA HIS A 96 -1.22 16.51 -28.25
C HIS A 96 -0.23 17.64 -27.95
N PRO A 97 0.56 17.54 -26.87
CA PRO A 97 1.64 18.48 -26.59
C PRO A 97 2.65 18.52 -27.74
N ILE A 98 3.19 19.71 -28.00
CA ILE A 98 4.14 20.00 -29.08
C ILE A 98 5.43 20.52 -28.47
N ILE A 99 6.55 19.92 -28.87
CA ILE A 99 7.91 20.42 -28.60
C ILE A 99 8.43 20.98 -29.91
N LEU A 100 8.76 22.28 -29.92
CA LEU A 100 9.40 22.93 -31.05
C LEU A 100 10.91 22.70 -31.01
N ILE A 101 11.51 22.44 -32.16
CA ILE A 101 12.91 22.01 -32.24
C ILE A 101 13.61 22.81 -33.33
N GLY A 102 14.46 23.75 -32.91
CA GLY A 102 15.34 24.48 -33.82
C GLY A 102 16.62 23.68 -34.01
N ASN A 103 16.71 22.92 -35.11
CA ASN A 103 17.86 22.06 -35.38
C ASN A 103 18.89 22.76 -36.29
N LYS A 104 20.11 22.22 -36.34
CA LYS A 104 21.28 22.74 -37.06
C LYS A 104 21.84 24.05 -36.51
N LEU A 105 21.81 24.21 -35.19
CA LEU A 105 22.42 25.36 -34.51
C LEU A 105 23.93 25.50 -34.78
N ASP A 106 24.59 24.46 -35.31
CA ASP A 106 25.98 24.50 -35.78
C ASP A 106 26.19 25.40 -37.01
N ILE A 107 25.12 25.75 -37.72
CA ILE A 107 25.16 26.64 -38.87
C ILE A 107 24.79 28.04 -38.41
N ASN A 108 25.75 28.97 -38.50
CA ASN A 108 25.52 30.35 -38.11
C ASN A 108 24.61 31.06 -39.13
N ASN A 109 23.36 31.34 -38.75
CA ASN A 109 22.43 32.16 -39.54
C ASN A 109 22.24 33.54 -38.85
N PRO A 110 22.76 34.63 -39.43
CA PRO A 110 22.64 35.97 -38.84
C PRO A 110 21.21 36.55 -38.89
N ASN A 111 20.32 35.97 -39.68
CA ASN A 111 18.93 36.42 -39.79
C ASN A 111 18.01 35.80 -38.74
N TYR A 112 18.45 34.73 -38.07
CA TYR A 112 17.66 34.01 -37.08
C TYR A 112 17.74 34.70 -35.70
N SER A 113 16.57 34.91 -35.09
CA SER A 113 16.47 35.43 -33.73
C SER A 113 15.36 34.71 -32.97
N PHE A 114 15.74 33.89 -31.99
CA PHE A 114 14.80 33.14 -31.14
C PHE A 114 13.69 34.03 -30.55
N ASP A 115 14.05 35.20 -30.03
CA ASP A 115 13.12 36.14 -29.40
C ASP A 115 12.09 36.74 -30.36
N ASN A 116 12.50 37.02 -31.60
CA ASN A 116 11.63 37.66 -32.59
C ASN A 116 10.82 36.66 -33.40
N ASP A 117 11.40 35.48 -33.68
CA ASP A 117 10.80 34.49 -34.58
C ASP A 117 9.96 33.47 -33.82
N ILE A 118 10.43 32.99 -32.66
CA ILE A 118 9.84 31.81 -31.99
C ILE A 118 8.94 32.20 -30.81
N ILE A 119 9.36 33.14 -29.95
CA ILE A 119 8.58 33.54 -28.77
C ILE A 119 7.14 33.98 -29.12
N PRO A 120 6.89 34.77 -30.20
CA PRO A 120 5.53 35.13 -30.57
C PRO A 120 4.66 33.93 -30.91
N ILE A 121 5.22 32.91 -31.58
CA ILE A 121 4.52 31.67 -31.94
C ILE A 121 4.17 30.88 -30.67
N MET A 122 5.12 30.76 -29.73
CA MET A 122 4.87 30.08 -28.44
C MET A 122 3.74 30.76 -27.64
N LYS A 123 3.68 32.10 -27.66
CA LYS A 123 2.59 32.85 -27.01
C LYS A 123 1.24 32.65 -27.70
N GLN A 124 1.24 32.50 -29.03
CA GLN A 124 0.03 32.30 -29.81
C GLN A 124 -0.55 30.89 -29.67
N TYR A 125 0.29 29.85 -29.63
CA TYR A 125 -0.13 28.45 -29.65
C TYR A 125 0.18 27.73 -28.32
N LYS A 126 -0.84 27.62 -27.46
CA LYS A 126 -0.76 26.95 -26.14
C LYS A 126 -0.44 25.44 -26.16
N GLN A 127 -0.48 24.81 -27.32
CA GLN A 127 -0.11 23.40 -27.47
C GLN A 127 1.41 23.22 -27.45
N ILE A 128 2.17 24.29 -27.71
CA ILE A 128 3.62 24.29 -27.58
C ILE A 128 3.95 24.36 -26.09
N GLU A 129 4.61 23.33 -25.58
CA GLU A 129 5.05 23.30 -24.19
C GLU A 129 6.40 24.00 -24.00
N THR A 130 7.35 23.71 -24.89
CA THR A 130 8.68 24.30 -24.88
C THR A 130 9.30 24.30 -26.28
N CYS A 131 10.37 25.08 -26.45
CA CYS A 131 11.21 25.06 -27.62
C CYS A 131 12.64 24.71 -27.20
N VAL A 132 13.28 23.81 -27.95
CA VAL A 132 14.67 23.37 -27.71
C VAL A 132 15.49 23.65 -28.97
N GLU A 133 16.53 24.47 -28.82
CA GLU A 133 17.53 24.67 -29.87
C GLU A 133 18.58 23.56 -29.76
N SER A 134 18.85 22.88 -30.88
CA SER A 134 19.66 21.66 -30.92
C SER A 134 20.57 21.62 -32.15
N SER A 135 21.60 20.79 -32.07
CA SER A 135 22.41 20.42 -33.23
C SER A 135 22.69 18.92 -33.19
N ALA A 136 22.09 18.18 -34.12
CA ALA A 136 22.40 16.78 -34.32
C ALA A 136 23.88 16.52 -34.69
N LYS A 137 24.56 17.52 -35.28
CA LYS A 137 25.98 17.41 -35.68
C LYS A 137 26.93 17.55 -34.50
N LEU A 138 26.63 18.47 -33.59
CA LEU A 138 27.41 18.70 -32.36
C LEU A 138 26.93 17.84 -31.19
N SER A 139 25.86 17.06 -31.37
CA SER A 139 25.15 16.34 -30.30
C SER A 139 24.67 17.28 -29.17
N LEU A 140 24.32 18.53 -29.53
CA LEU A 140 23.88 19.56 -28.58
C LEU A 140 22.36 19.46 -28.34
N ASN A 141 21.95 19.37 -27.08
CA ASN A 141 20.56 19.35 -26.58
C ASN A 141 19.65 18.25 -27.17
N VAL A 142 20.22 17.26 -27.88
CA VAL A 142 19.45 16.14 -28.46
C VAL A 142 18.83 15.26 -27.37
N LYS A 143 19.53 15.04 -26.25
CA LYS A 143 18.98 14.28 -25.11
C LYS A 143 17.90 15.05 -24.37
N GLU A 144 18.13 16.34 -24.11
CA GLU A 144 17.18 17.24 -23.45
C GLU A 144 15.86 17.32 -24.19
N LEU A 145 15.92 17.40 -25.53
CA LEU A 145 14.74 17.35 -26.41
C LEU A 145 13.79 16.19 -26.06
N PHE A 146 14.32 14.97 -26.08
CA PHE A 146 13.49 13.77 -25.90
C PHE A 146 13.08 13.60 -24.43
N TYR A 147 13.89 14.10 -23.50
CA TYR A 147 13.51 14.23 -22.10
C TYR A 147 12.31 15.17 -21.90
N PHE A 148 12.31 16.36 -22.51
CA PHE A 148 11.17 17.28 -22.46
C PHE A 148 9.93 16.70 -23.16
N ALA A 149 10.09 16.00 -24.28
CA ALA A 149 9.00 15.32 -24.96
C ALA A 149 8.35 14.22 -24.08
N GLN A 150 9.16 13.46 -23.35
CA GLN A 150 8.66 12.47 -22.39
C GLN A 150 7.92 13.13 -21.23
N ARG A 151 8.49 14.20 -20.66
CA ARG A 151 7.90 14.96 -19.54
C ARG A 151 6.57 15.59 -19.91
N ALA A 152 6.41 16.11 -21.12
CA ALA A 152 5.16 16.68 -21.61
C ALA A 152 3.97 15.70 -21.50
N VAL A 153 4.24 14.41 -21.77
CA VAL A 153 3.23 13.34 -21.71
C VAL A 153 2.98 12.86 -20.28
N LEU A 154 4.04 12.78 -19.48
CA LEU A 154 3.98 12.29 -18.10
C LEU A 154 3.36 13.33 -17.15
N HIS A 155 3.74 14.60 -17.31
CA HIS A 155 3.45 15.69 -16.39
C HIS A 155 2.80 16.89 -17.11
N PRO A 156 1.63 16.72 -17.74
CA PRO A 156 1.04 17.77 -18.57
C PRO A 156 0.66 19.01 -17.76
N THR A 157 1.01 20.19 -18.25
CA THR A 157 0.67 21.48 -17.61
C THR A 157 -0.80 21.85 -17.78
N ALA A 158 -1.38 21.48 -18.93
CA ALA A 158 -2.70 21.91 -19.35
C ALA A 158 -3.84 21.65 -18.33
N PRO A 159 -3.96 20.50 -17.64
CA PRO A 159 -5.02 20.31 -16.65
C PRO A 159 -4.78 21.07 -15.33
N LEU A 160 -3.53 21.43 -15.02
CA LEU A 160 -3.18 22.05 -13.74
C LEU A 160 -3.33 23.57 -13.76
N TYR A 161 -2.83 24.24 -14.79
CA TYR A 161 -2.57 25.68 -14.75
C TYR A 161 -3.08 26.41 -16.00
N ASP A 162 -3.60 27.63 -15.81
CA ASP A 162 -3.89 28.55 -16.93
C ASP A 162 -2.80 29.62 -17.04
N SER A 163 -1.97 29.48 -18.07
CA SER A 163 -0.90 30.43 -18.40
C SER A 163 -1.35 31.86 -18.65
N ARG A 164 -2.63 32.11 -19.00
CA ARG A 164 -3.13 33.48 -19.26
C ARG A 164 -3.52 34.22 -17.99
N LEU A 165 -4.16 33.50 -17.07
CA LEU A 165 -4.63 34.07 -15.81
C LEU A 165 -3.57 33.99 -14.73
N HIS A 166 -2.48 33.27 -15.01
CA HIS A 166 -1.42 32.94 -14.06
C HIS A 166 -1.93 32.23 -12.80
N THR A 167 -3.01 31.45 -12.92
CA THR A 167 -3.68 30.78 -11.81
C THR A 167 -3.87 29.28 -12.06
N LEU A 168 -3.95 28.51 -10.97
CA LEU A 168 -4.36 27.11 -11.00
C LEU A 168 -5.81 27.00 -11.48
N LYS A 169 -6.08 25.93 -12.25
CA LYS A 169 -7.45 25.60 -12.66
C LYS A 169 -8.27 25.13 -11.45
N PRO A 170 -9.60 25.39 -11.43
CA PRO A 170 -10.45 25.02 -10.29
C PRO A 170 -10.37 23.53 -9.91
N ALA A 171 -10.29 22.63 -10.90
CA ALA A 171 -10.15 21.20 -10.66
C ALA A 171 -8.83 20.84 -9.95
N SER A 172 -7.72 21.50 -10.32
CA SER A 172 -6.42 21.30 -9.68
C SER A 172 -6.39 21.85 -8.26
N ALA A 173 -6.96 23.04 -8.06
CA ALA A 173 -7.08 23.64 -6.74
C ALA A 173 -7.95 22.78 -5.81
N SER A 174 -9.08 22.25 -6.30
CA SER A 174 -9.93 21.33 -5.54
C SER A 174 -9.22 20.01 -5.20
N ALA A 175 -8.42 19.47 -6.13
CA ALA A 175 -7.65 18.25 -5.88
C ALA A 175 -6.59 18.45 -4.78
N LEU A 176 -5.86 19.58 -4.83
CA LEU A 176 -4.87 19.95 -3.82
C LEU A 176 -5.50 20.30 -2.47
N SER A 177 -6.64 21.00 -2.47
CA SER A 177 -7.45 21.27 -1.27
C SER A 177 -7.86 19.98 -0.56
N ARG A 178 -8.30 18.97 -1.32
CA ARG A 178 -8.60 17.64 -0.76
C ARG A 178 -7.34 17.01 -0.16
N ILE A 179 -6.19 17.09 -0.84
CA ILE A 179 -4.93 16.52 -0.32
C ILE A 179 -4.52 17.21 0.97
N PHE A 180 -4.57 18.54 1.03
CA PHE A 180 -4.34 19.33 2.24
C PHE A 180 -5.17 18.81 3.41
N LYS A 181 -6.49 18.69 3.21
CA LYS A 181 -7.42 18.18 4.23
C LYS A 181 -7.18 16.72 4.64
N LEU A 182 -6.47 15.93 3.85
CA LEU A 182 -6.10 14.56 4.20
C LEU A 182 -4.78 14.50 4.98
N CYS A 183 -3.85 15.42 4.69
CA CYS A 183 -2.58 15.54 5.39
C CYS A 183 -2.74 16.19 6.77
N ASP A 184 -3.68 17.13 6.89
CA ASP A 184 -4.13 17.73 8.14
C ASP A 184 -4.70 16.60 9.03
N THR A 185 -3.88 16.11 9.95
CA THR A 185 -4.14 14.91 10.74
C THR A 185 -4.92 15.25 11.99
N ASN A 186 -4.70 16.44 12.55
CA ASN A 186 -5.35 16.95 13.75
C ASN A 186 -6.64 17.75 13.46
N LYS A 187 -6.94 18.06 12.19
CA LYS A 187 -8.11 18.79 11.69
C LYS A 187 -8.22 20.25 12.12
N ASP A 188 -7.08 20.90 12.36
CA ASP A 188 -7.04 22.33 12.71
C ASP A 188 -7.03 23.28 11.49
N ASN A 189 -7.07 22.72 10.26
CA ASN A 189 -6.95 23.41 8.97
C ASN A 189 -5.59 24.06 8.72
N LEU A 190 -4.55 23.60 9.41
CA LEU A 190 -3.16 23.98 9.22
C LEU A 190 -2.32 22.73 8.88
N LEU A 191 -1.12 22.94 8.36
CA LEU A 191 -0.09 21.90 8.26
C LEU A 191 1.15 22.39 8.98
N ASP A 192 1.40 21.80 10.14
CA ASP A 192 2.62 22.05 10.91
C ASP A 192 3.82 21.28 10.33
N TYR A 193 4.98 21.39 11.00
CA TYR A 193 6.19 20.72 10.57
C TYR A 193 6.04 19.19 10.53
N ASP A 194 5.37 18.60 11.52
CA ASP A 194 5.27 17.15 11.65
C ASP A 194 4.32 16.57 10.59
N GLU A 195 3.20 17.25 10.33
CA GLU A 195 2.26 16.90 9.28
C GLU A 195 2.86 17.09 7.89
N LEU A 196 3.59 18.20 7.68
CA LEU A 196 4.26 18.45 6.39
C LEU A 196 5.42 17.48 6.15
N ASN A 197 6.18 17.12 7.18
CA ASN A 197 7.22 16.09 7.10
C ASN A 197 6.62 14.70 6.82
N THR A 198 5.49 14.37 7.43
CA THR A 198 4.76 13.12 7.14
C THR A 198 4.27 13.10 5.69
N PHE A 199 3.75 14.23 5.21
CA PHE A 199 3.37 14.41 3.80
C PHE A 199 4.56 14.26 2.84
N GLN A 200 5.71 14.87 3.17
CA GLN A 200 6.97 14.77 2.41
C GLN A 200 7.40 13.31 2.30
N LEU A 201 7.49 12.62 3.43
CA LEU A 201 7.89 11.22 3.50
C LEU A 201 6.93 10.33 2.70
N LYS A 202 5.63 10.60 2.77
CA LYS A 202 4.62 9.85 2.00
C LYS A 202 4.77 10.06 0.50
N CYS A 203 4.99 11.28 0.03
CA CYS A 203 5.00 11.61 -1.40
C CYS A 203 6.33 11.32 -2.08
N PHE A 204 7.44 11.61 -1.39
CA PHE A 204 8.78 11.63 -1.95
C PHE A 204 9.74 10.63 -1.30
N ASN A 205 9.33 9.96 -0.21
CA ASN A 205 10.17 9.06 0.58
C ASN A 205 11.42 9.76 1.17
N THR A 206 11.36 11.08 1.35
CA THR A 206 12.42 11.89 1.98
C THR A 206 11.86 12.64 3.17
N THR A 207 12.69 12.92 4.17
CA THR A 207 12.32 13.71 5.35
C THR A 207 12.57 15.19 5.10
N LEU A 208 11.69 16.04 5.61
CA LEU A 208 11.86 17.49 5.56
C LEU A 208 12.81 17.94 6.69
N ASN A 209 13.82 18.75 6.38
CA ASN A 209 14.65 19.36 7.42
C ASN A 209 13.98 20.63 7.97
N SER A 210 14.29 21.00 9.21
CA SER A 210 13.72 22.21 9.84
C SER A 210 14.06 23.49 9.08
N LYS A 211 15.27 23.59 8.52
CA LYS A 211 15.69 24.73 7.72
C LYS A 211 14.89 24.84 6.42
N ASP A 212 14.64 23.71 5.77
CA ASP A 212 13.86 23.70 4.52
C ASP A 212 12.42 24.14 4.82
N PHE A 213 11.84 23.69 5.94
CA PHE A 213 10.55 24.18 6.42
C PHE A 213 10.51 25.70 6.59
N ASP A 214 11.51 26.29 7.23
CA ASP A 214 11.57 27.75 7.41
C ASP A 214 11.67 28.48 6.06
N ASP A 215 12.48 27.98 5.12
CA ASP A 215 12.63 28.56 3.77
C ASP A 215 11.28 28.53 3.00
N ILE A 216 10.44 27.54 3.26
CA ILE A 216 9.11 27.39 2.66
C ILE A 216 8.15 28.42 3.22
N ILE A 217 8.12 28.53 4.54
CA ILE A 217 7.29 29.51 5.25
C ILE A 217 7.68 30.93 4.79
N ASP A 218 8.97 31.21 4.66
CA ASP A 218 9.47 32.48 4.16
C ASP A 218 9.08 32.73 2.70
N LEU A 219 9.22 31.73 1.82
CA LEU A 219 8.85 31.86 0.41
C LEU A 219 7.37 32.20 0.22
N VAL A 220 6.48 31.52 0.95
CA VAL A 220 5.04 31.66 0.76
C VAL A 220 4.54 32.94 1.48
N SER A 221 5.09 33.26 2.65
CA SER A 221 4.73 34.48 3.40
C SER A 221 5.11 35.78 2.69
N GLN A 222 6.20 35.79 1.90
CA GLN A 222 6.58 36.92 1.05
C GLN A 222 5.52 37.28 0.01
N HIS A 223 4.71 36.31 -0.44
CA HIS A 223 3.67 36.53 -1.43
C HIS A 223 2.36 37.03 -0.81
N SER A 224 1.97 36.49 0.34
CA SER A 224 0.78 36.94 1.08
C SER A 224 0.83 36.53 2.54
N PRO A 225 0.48 37.42 3.50
CA PRO A 225 0.51 37.08 4.93
C PRO A 225 -0.58 36.07 5.35
N GLN A 226 -1.59 35.80 4.50
CA GLN A 226 -2.68 34.85 4.81
C GLN A 226 -2.32 33.38 4.54
N THR A 227 -1.13 33.13 3.99
CA THR A 227 -0.69 31.78 3.61
C THR A 227 -0.09 31.00 4.76
N ILE A 228 0.22 31.68 5.86
CA ILE A 228 0.75 31.10 7.09
C ILE A 228 -0.17 31.50 8.24
N SER A 229 -0.27 30.63 9.23
CA SER A 229 -0.94 30.92 10.49
C SER A 229 -0.11 30.39 11.64
N LYS A 230 -0.44 30.81 12.85
CA LYS A 230 0.09 30.21 14.06
C LYS A 230 -0.87 29.17 14.60
N THR A 231 -0.34 28.06 15.07
CA THR A 231 -1.08 27.01 15.79
C THR A 231 -1.44 27.48 17.20
N SER A 232 -2.19 26.66 17.95
CA SER A 232 -2.46 26.90 19.37
C SER A 232 -1.20 27.00 20.23
N ASP A 233 -0.12 26.37 19.75
CA ASP A 233 1.15 26.22 20.47
C ASP A 233 2.19 27.29 20.04
N ASP A 234 1.74 28.33 19.32
CA ASP A 234 2.53 29.45 18.80
C ASP A 234 3.59 29.04 17.75
N THR A 235 3.48 27.84 17.17
CA THR A 235 4.31 27.39 16.04
C THR A 235 3.73 27.86 14.71
N THR A 236 4.60 28.17 13.74
CA THR A 236 4.17 28.58 12.40
C THR A 236 3.75 27.36 11.58
N ALA A 237 2.59 27.43 10.94
CA ALA A 237 2.05 26.37 10.11
C ALA A 237 1.49 26.92 8.79
N LEU A 238 1.43 26.06 7.78
CA LEU A 238 0.99 26.41 6.43
C LEU A 238 -0.54 26.32 6.33
N THR A 239 -1.19 27.35 5.78
CA THR A 239 -2.65 27.30 5.53
C THR A 239 -2.96 26.62 4.20
N GLU A 240 -4.23 26.26 3.97
CA GLU A 240 -4.68 25.71 2.68
C GLU A 240 -4.28 26.62 1.50
N LEU A 241 -4.43 27.94 1.67
CA LEU A 241 -4.03 28.92 0.65
C LEU A 241 -2.52 28.91 0.41
N GLY A 242 -1.72 28.76 1.48
CA GLY A 242 -0.28 28.62 1.37
C GLY A 242 0.15 27.36 0.63
N PHE A 243 -0.49 26.23 0.91
CA PHE A 243 -0.23 24.96 0.23
C PHE A 243 -0.56 25.01 -1.27
N ILE A 244 -1.71 25.60 -1.62
CA ILE A 244 -2.08 25.81 -3.04
C ILE A 244 -1.11 26.77 -3.74
N LEU A 245 -0.69 27.84 -3.06
CA LEU A 245 0.26 28.80 -3.61
C LEU A 245 1.64 28.17 -3.82
N LEU A 246 2.12 27.37 -2.89
CA LEU A 246 3.37 26.63 -3.00
C LEU A 246 3.39 25.76 -4.28
N HIS A 247 2.33 24.98 -4.50
CA HIS A 247 2.19 24.19 -5.72
C HIS A 247 2.06 25.05 -6.99
N THR A 248 1.49 26.25 -6.87
CA THR A 248 1.45 27.23 -7.98
C THR A 248 2.86 27.71 -8.34
N ILE A 249 3.70 27.99 -7.34
CA ILE A 249 5.11 28.40 -7.54
C ILE A 249 5.91 27.27 -8.20
N PHE A 250 5.73 26.02 -7.78
CA PHE A 250 6.39 24.87 -8.44
C PHE A 250 6.05 24.78 -9.92
N ILE A 251 4.77 24.95 -10.28
CA ILE A 251 4.34 24.93 -11.68
C ILE A 251 4.95 26.09 -12.47
N GLN A 252 4.96 27.31 -11.90
CA GLN A 252 5.54 28.49 -12.55
C GLN A 252 7.06 28.35 -12.76
N ARG A 253 7.76 27.65 -11.87
CA ARG A 253 9.19 27.34 -12.01
C ARG A 253 9.48 26.12 -12.91
N GLY A 254 8.49 25.57 -13.60
CA GLY A 254 8.66 24.40 -14.48
C GLY A 254 8.82 23.06 -13.75
N ARG A 255 8.58 23.03 -12.43
CA ARG A 255 8.66 21.83 -11.56
C ARG A 255 7.29 21.14 -11.47
N LEU A 256 6.73 20.77 -12.62
CA LEU A 256 5.40 20.13 -12.73
C LEU A 256 5.35 18.74 -12.09
N GLU A 257 6.49 18.05 -12.11
CA GLU A 257 6.64 16.69 -11.58
C GLU A 257 6.29 16.62 -10.10
N THR A 258 6.77 17.55 -9.28
CA THR A 258 6.48 17.61 -7.84
C THR A 258 4.97 17.57 -7.57
N THR A 259 4.21 18.42 -8.26
CA THR A 259 2.74 18.47 -8.11
C THR A 259 2.07 17.20 -8.65
N TRP A 260 2.55 16.65 -9.76
CA TRP A 260 1.99 15.41 -10.32
C TRP A 260 2.29 14.17 -9.48
N THR A 261 3.46 14.09 -8.85
CA THR A 261 3.85 13.02 -7.92
C THR A 261 2.91 13.01 -6.72
N VAL A 262 2.65 14.18 -6.13
CA VAL A 262 1.66 14.36 -5.05
C VAL A 262 0.27 13.90 -5.52
N LEU A 263 -0.23 14.42 -6.65
CA LEU A 263 -1.54 14.03 -7.18
C LEU A 263 -1.65 12.51 -7.41
N ARG A 264 -0.63 11.88 -8.00
CA ARG A 264 -0.62 10.43 -8.27
C ARG A 264 -0.55 9.60 -7.00
N LYS A 265 0.21 10.02 -5.99
CA LYS A 265 0.30 9.34 -4.68
C LYS A 265 -1.06 9.29 -3.99
N PHE A 266 -1.87 10.34 -4.15
CA PHE A 266 -3.24 10.43 -3.63
C PHE A 266 -4.31 9.87 -4.59
N GLY A 267 -3.91 9.11 -5.62
CA GLY A 267 -4.82 8.35 -6.47
C GLY A 267 -5.40 9.10 -7.67
N TYR A 268 -4.98 10.34 -7.94
CA TYR A 268 -5.46 11.09 -9.10
C TYR A 268 -4.86 10.62 -10.42
N ALA A 269 -5.67 10.66 -11.48
CA ALA A 269 -5.28 10.48 -12.85
C ALA A 269 -4.97 11.82 -13.55
N GLN A 270 -4.58 11.77 -14.83
CA GLN A 270 -4.21 12.96 -15.60
C GLN A 270 -5.37 13.94 -15.85
N ASP A 271 -6.61 13.48 -15.72
CA ASP A 271 -7.84 14.29 -15.80
C ASP A 271 -8.26 14.88 -14.44
N LEU A 272 -7.41 14.73 -13.42
CA LEU A 272 -7.65 15.16 -12.03
C LEU A 272 -8.88 14.49 -11.38
N ARG A 273 -9.27 13.31 -11.87
CA ARG A 273 -10.23 12.43 -11.20
C ARG A 273 -9.49 11.31 -10.49
N LEU A 274 -10.06 10.82 -9.40
CA LEU A 274 -9.52 9.64 -8.72
C LEU A 274 -9.68 8.41 -9.61
N LYS A 275 -8.63 7.61 -9.74
CA LYS A 275 -8.62 6.40 -10.57
C LYS A 275 -9.70 5.43 -10.10
N GLU A 276 -10.39 4.78 -11.03
CA GLU A 276 -11.38 3.75 -10.69
C GLU A 276 -10.76 2.60 -9.90
N GLU A 277 -9.53 2.20 -10.23
CA GLU A 277 -8.78 1.15 -9.51
C GLU A 277 -8.46 1.55 -8.06
N PHE A 278 -8.31 2.85 -7.79
CA PHE A 278 -8.06 3.38 -6.44
C PHE A 278 -9.34 3.40 -5.60
N LEU A 279 -10.48 3.75 -6.19
CA LEU A 279 -11.79 3.76 -5.52
C LEU A 279 -12.42 2.38 -5.39
N TYR A 280 -12.23 1.54 -6.40
CA TYR A 280 -12.83 0.22 -6.54
C TYR A 280 -11.76 -0.84 -6.84
N PRO A 281 -10.84 -1.09 -5.90
CA PRO A 281 -9.85 -2.14 -6.08
C PRO A 281 -10.53 -3.50 -6.26
N ASN A 282 -9.84 -4.41 -6.95
CA ASN A 282 -10.38 -5.73 -7.22
C ASN A 282 -10.51 -6.54 -5.93
N PHE A 283 -11.75 -6.75 -5.49
CA PHE A 283 -12.06 -7.49 -4.27
C PHE A 283 -13.00 -8.66 -4.58
N PRO A 284 -12.46 -9.87 -4.86
CA PRO A 284 -13.27 -11.01 -5.26
C PRO A 284 -14.04 -11.59 -4.06
N VAL A 285 -15.37 -11.56 -4.13
CA VAL A 285 -16.26 -12.09 -3.10
C VAL A 285 -17.01 -13.31 -3.63
N ASN A 286 -17.00 -14.40 -2.87
CA ASN A 286 -17.79 -15.59 -3.18
C ASN A 286 -19.30 -15.25 -3.07
N PRO A 287 -20.17 -15.68 -4.01
CA PRO A 287 -21.61 -15.36 -3.99
C PRO A 287 -22.34 -15.75 -2.69
N ASP A 288 -21.85 -16.76 -1.98
CA ASP A 288 -22.44 -17.21 -0.71
C ASP A 288 -21.76 -16.58 0.53
N SER A 289 -20.72 -15.77 0.34
CA SER A 289 -20.04 -15.02 1.39
C SER A 289 -20.65 -13.63 1.56
N SER A 290 -20.31 -12.98 2.66
CA SER A 290 -20.65 -11.58 2.94
C SER A 290 -19.41 -10.84 3.38
N VAL A 291 -19.42 -9.52 3.23
CA VAL A 291 -18.29 -8.66 3.56
C VAL A 291 -18.60 -7.92 4.86
N GLU A 292 -17.61 -7.88 5.74
CA GLU A 292 -17.67 -7.15 7.01
C GLU A 292 -16.45 -6.23 7.10
N LEU A 293 -16.52 -5.23 7.98
CA LEU A 293 -15.35 -4.46 8.37
C LEU A 293 -14.36 -5.35 9.13
N SER A 294 -13.07 -5.20 8.81
CA SER A 294 -11.97 -5.77 9.59
C SER A 294 -11.72 -4.93 10.85
N PRO A 295 -10.96 -5.44 11.84
CA PRO A 295 -10.56 -4.63 12.99
C PRO A 295 -9.88 -3.30 12.60
N GLN A 296 -9.12 -3.30 11.50
CA GLN A 296 -8.48 -2.10 10.96
C GLN A 296 -9.51 -1.10 10.42
N GLY A 297 -10.55 -1.59 9.73
CA GLY A 297 -11.64 -0.75 9.26
C GLY A 297 -12.42 -0.11 10.41
N TYR A 298 -12.67 -0.85 11.50
CA TYR A 298 -13.29 -0.29 12.71
C TYR A 298 -12.39 0.75 13.38
N SER A 299 -11.08 0.49 13.55
CA SER A 299 -10.14 1.46 14.13
C SER A 299 -10.18 2.79 13.36
N PHE A 300 -10.07 2.72 12.04
CA PHE A 300 -10.11 3.91 11.19
C PHE A 300 -11.42 4.70 11.33
N PHE A 301 -12.58 4.03 11.29
CA PHE A 301 -13.85 4.73 11.43
C PHE A 301 -14.10 5.29 12.83
N THR A 302 -13.50 4.70 13.87
CA THR A 302 -13.50 5.27 15.22
C THR A 302 -12.59 6.50 15.29
N GLU A 303 -11.36 6.41 14.79
CA GLU A 303 -10.40 7.51 14.79
C GLU A 303 -10.93 8.73 14.01
N ILE A 304 -11.56 8.51 12.85
CA ILE A 304 -12.15 9.63 12.11
C ILE A 304 -13.39 10.20 12.81
N PHE A 305 -14.15 9.39 13.54
CA PHE A 305 -15.27 9.89 14.34
C PHE A 305 -14.75 10.83 15.44
N GLU A 306 -13.79 10.36 16.23
CA GLU A 306 -13.21 11.11 17.36
C GLU A 306 -12.53 12.41 16.91
N LYS A 307 -11.96 12.45 15.70
CA LYS A 307 -11.37 13.67 15.12
C LYS A 307 -12.39 14.74 14.75
N PHE A 308 -13.59 14.33 14.33
CA PHE A 308 -14.64 15.25 13.88
C PHE A 308 -15.71 15.53 14.96
N ASP A 309 -15.69 14.81 16.08
CA ASP A 309 -16.44 15.09 17.31
C ASP A 309 -15.73 16.22 18.09
N VAL A 310 -15.92 17.46 17.61
CA VAL A 310 -15.18 18.64 18.10
C VAL A 310 -15.63 19.02 19.51
N ASP A 311 -16.92 18.88 19.80
CA ASP A 311 -17.48 19.17 21.12
C ASP A 311 -17.36 18.02 22.12
N LYS A 312 -16.86 16.85 21.67
CA LYS A 312 -16.58 15.65 22.46
C LYS A 312 -17.82 15.13 23.19
N ASP A 313 -18.98 15.28 22.56
CA ASP A 313 -20.25 14.83 23.12
C ASP A 313 -20.57 13.36 22.78
N GLY A 314 -19.70 12.70 22.00
CA GLY A 314 -19.85 11.31 21.59
C GLY A 314 -20.87 11.11 20.47
N ALA A 315 -21.31 12.20 19.83
CA ALA A 315 -22.18 12.21 18.67
C ALA A 315 -21.70 13.23 17.61
N LEU A 316 -21.99 12.95 16.34
CA LEU A 316 -21.70 13.87 15.24
C LEU A 316 -22.97 14.64 14.86
N SER A 317 -22.91 15.95 15.01
CA SER A 317 -23.93 16.88 14.53
C SER A 317 -23.97 16.94 12.99
N GLU A 318 -25.05 17.50 12.41
CA GLU A 318 -25.17 17.65 10.95
C GLU A 318 -24.01 18.46 10.36
N LYS A 319 -23.51 19.46 11.09
CA LYS A 319 -22.38 20.27 10.67
C LYS A 319 -21.09 19.44 10.62
N GLU A 320 -20.78 18.70 11.69
CA GLU A 320 -19.57 17.85 11.75
C GLU A 320 -19.59 16.74 10.70
N ILE A 321 -20.76 16.17 10.41
CA ILE A 321 -20.92 15.19 9.33
C ILE A 321 -20.64 15.82 7.96
N ASN A 322 -21.13 17.03 7.72
CA ASN A 322 -20.85 17.74 6.47
C ASN A 322 -19.35 18.08 6.33
N ASP A 323 -18.71 18.47 7.43
CA ASP A 323 -17.29 18.77 7.48
C ASP A 323 -16.44 17.50 7.23
N LEU A 324 -16.84 16.35 7.83
CA LEU A 324 -16.20 15.04 7.63
C LEU A 324 -16.22 14.59 6.16
N PHE A 325 -17.36 14.77 5.49
CA PHE A 325 -17.54 14.33 4.10
C PHE A 325 -17.03 15.33 3.05
N MET A 326 -16.39 16.45 3.43
CA MET A 326 -15.85 17.43 2.48
C MET A 326 -14.81 16.85 1.52
N THR A 327 -14.07 15.82 1.92
CA THR A 327 -13.06 15.14 1.08
C THR A 327 -13.67 14.08 0.15
N SER A 328 -15.00 13.91 0.19
CA SER A 328 -15.77 12.96 -0.59
C SER A 328 -16.79 13.67 -1.49
N PRO A 329 -17.44 12.97 -2.43
CA PRO A 329 -18.53 13.53 -3.25
C PRO A 329 -19.78 13.97 -2.44
N GLY A 330 -19.79 13.78 -1.12
CA GLY A 330 -20.89 14.10 -0.21
C GLY A 330 -21.26 12.90 0.66
N ASN A 331 -22.26 13.05 1.52
CA ASN A 331 -22.71 11.96 2.40
C ASN A 331 -23.41 10.83 1.59
N PRO A 332 -22.95 9.57 1.69
CA PRO A 332 -23.45 8.44 0.89
C PRO A 332 -24.89 8.01 1.23
N TRP A 333 -25.47 8.56 2.30
CA TRP A 333 -26.73 8.13 2.87
C TRP A 333 -27.84 9.19 2.84
N LEU A 334 -27.59 10.39 2.31
CA LEU A 334 -28.59 11.48 2.23
C LEU A 334 -29.92 11.02 1.61
N ASN A 335 -29.84 10.26 0.52
CA ASN A 335 -31.02 9.75 -0.20
C ASN A 335 -31.61 8.46 0.41
N LYS A 336 -31.04 7.96 1.53
CA LYS A 336 -31.41 6.69 2.18
C LYS A 336 -32.11 6.89 3.52
N GLY A 337 -32.44 8.12 3.90
CA GLY A 337 -33.15 8.43 5.15
C GLY A 337 -32.24 8.53 6.37
N PHE A 338 -30.93 8.75 6.18
CA PHE A 338 -30.00 9.06 7.26
C PHE A 338 -30.27 10.48 7.82
N PRO A 339 -30.17 10.73 9.13
CA PRO A 339 -29.66 9.85 10.20
C PRO A 339 -30.68 8.90 10.84
N ASP A 340 -31.94 8.89 10.39
CA ASP A 340 -33.01 8.04 10.96
C ASP A 340 -32.83 6.53 10.74
N THR A 341 -31.81 6.12 9.98
CA THR A 341 -31.46 4.70 9.76
C THR A 341 -30.62 4.10 10.88
N THR A 342 -30.13 4.91 11.82
CA THR A 342 -29.21 4.48 12.88
C THR A 342 -29.53 5.15 14.23
N LEU A 343 -28.74 4.82 15.25
CA LEU A 343 -28.85 5.44 16.58
C LEU A 343 -28.43 6.92 16.53
N THR A 344 -29.25 7.75 17.18
CA THR A 344 -28.96 9.16 17.42
C THR A 344 -29.15 9.48 18.89
N ASP A 345 -28.53 10.56 19.35
CA ASP A 345 -28.79 11.16 20.65
C ASP A 345 -30.18 11.85 20.70
N GLU A 346 -30.46 12.55 21.81
CA GLU A 346 -31.70 13.31 22.01
C GLU A 346 -31.84 14.51 21.06
N LYS A 347 -30.72 15.07 20.58
CA LYS A 347 -30.69 16.20 19.64
C LYS A 347 -30.81 15.74 18.17
N GLY A 348 -30.68 14.44 17.89
CA GLY A 348 -30.68 13.87 16.55
C GLY A 348 -29.30 13.75 15.91
N ALA A 349 -28.22 14.00 16.65
CA ALA A 349 -26.82 13.77 16.27
C ALA A 349 -26.48 12.27 16.31
N VAL A 350 -25.58 11.81 15.44
CA VAL A 350 -25.29 10.38 15.25
C VAL A 350 -24.22 9.93 16.23
N THR A 351 -24.55 8.99 17.13
CA THR A 351 -23.59 8.48 18.12
C THR A 351 -22.49 7.64 17.47
N LEU A 352 -21.35 7.44 18.16
CA LEU A 352 -20.29 6.54 17.69
C LEU A 352 -20.80 5.14 17.34
N GLN A 353 -21.68 4.58 18.18
CA GLN A 353 -22.30 3.28 17.93
C GLN A 353 -23.17 3.32 16.67
N GLY A 354 -23.94 4.40 16.48
CA GLY A 354 -24.75 4.61 15.28
C GLY A 354 -23.91 4.76 14.00
N TRP A 355 -22.78 5.45 14.10
CA TRP A 355 -21.81 5.63 13.02
C TRP A 355 -21.19 4.30 12.56
N LEU A 356 -20.66 3.51 13.50
CA LEU A 356 -20.08 2.20 13.19
C LEU A 356 -21.12 1.21 12.68
N ALA A 357 -22.34 1.27 13.21
CA ALA A 357 -23.47 0.48 12.72
C ALA A 357 -23.82 0.83 11.27
N GLN A 358 -23.86 2.12 10.93
CA GLN A 358 -24.17 2.61 9.58
C GLN A 358 -23.11 2.16 8.55
N TRP A 359 -21.81 2.21 8.90
CA TRP A 359 -20.75 1.68 8.05
C TRP A 359 -20.79 0.15 7.91
N SER A 360 -21.14 -0.56 8.99
CA SER A 360 -21.33 -2.01 8.95
C SER A 360 -22.47 -2.42 8.02
N MET A 361 -23.59 -1.68 8.07
CA MET A 361 -24.71 -1.87 7.13
C MET A 361 -24.29 -1.57 5.68
N THR A 362 -23.58 -0.47 5.46
CA THR A 362 -23.13 -0.09 4.12
C THR A 362 -22.20 -1.15 3.54
N THR A 363 -21.27 -1.66 4.34
CA THR A 363 -20.32 -2.70 3.94
C THR A 363 -21.00 -4.02 3.60
N LEU A 364 -22.05 -4.39 4.35
CA LEU A 364 -22.81 -5.61 4.10
C LEU A 364 -23.63 -5.52 2.80
N LEU A 365 -24.27 -4.38 2.56
CA LEU A 365 -25.20 -4.19 1.44
C LEU A 365 -24.50 -3.79 0.14
N ASP A 366 -23.43 -2.99 0.25
CA ASP A 366 -22.64 -2.50 -0.87
C ASP A 366 -21.20 -2.16 -0.43
N HIS A 367 -20.36 -3.19 -0.35
CA HIS A 367 -18.95 -3.05 0.00
C HIS A 367 -18.17 -2.12 -0.93
N LYS A 368 -18.62 -1.90 -2.18
CA LYS A 368 -17.92 -1.04 -3.15
C LYS A 368 -18.02 0.41 -2.74
N THR A 369 -19.18 0.82 -2.23
CA THR A 369 -19.35 2.14 -1.63
C THR A 369 -18.42 2.31 -0.43
N THR A 370 -18.29 1.30 0.45
CA THR A 370 -17.33 1.38 1.57
C THR A 370 -15.89 1.54 1.09
N LEU A 371 -15.44 0.77 0.09
CA LEU A 371 -14.08 0.89 -0.46
C LEU A 371 -13.80 2.28 -1.04
N ALA A 372 -14.77 2.83 -1.79
CA ALA A 372 -14.64 4.16 -2.36
C ALA A 372 -14.55 5.23 -1.27
N TYR A 373 -15.34 5.12 -0.19
CA TYR A 373 -15.31 6.07 0.91
C TYR A 373 -14.08 5.93 1.81
N LEU A 374 -13.56 4.73 2.00
CA LEU A 374 -12.24 4.54 2.62
C LEU A 374 -11.17 5.30 1.83
N ALA A 375 -11.19 5.20 0.49
CA ALA A 375 -10.28 5.95 -0.37
C ALA A 375 -10.52 7.47 -0.33
N TYR A 376 -11.79 7.92 -0.29
CA TYR A 376 -12.13 9.35 -0.19
C TYR A 376 -11.65 9.96 1.12
N LEU A 377 -11.85 9.25 2.23
CA LEU A 377 -11.49 9.67 3.58
C LEU A 377 -10.00 9.47 3.92
N GLY A 378 -9.23 8.84 3.03
CA GLY A 378 -7.79 8.69 3.17
C GLY A 378 -7.35 7.54 4.06
N TYR A 379 -8.07 6.41 4.04
CA TYR A 379 -7.63 5.19 4.73
C TYR A 379 -6.26 4.74 4.21
N GLU A 380 -5.34 4.53 5.15
CA GLU A 380 -4.02 3.97 4.88
C GLU A 380 -3.91 2.60 5.56
N ALA A 381 -3.47 1.60 4.79
CA ALA A 381 -3.23 0.28 5.32
C ALA A 381 -2.03 0.35 6.29
N PRO A 382 -2.13 -0.23 7.50
CA PRO A 382 -0.98 -0.34 8.40
C PRO A 382 0.17 -1.08 7.71
N ILE A 383 1.42 -0.73 8.05
CA ILE A 383 2.61 -1.41 7.50
C ILE A 383 2.58 -2.93 7.76
N SER A 384 1.91 -3.36 8.84
CA SER A 384 1.71 -4.77 9.18
C SER A 384 0.64 -5.51 8.34
N ALA A 385 -0.12 -4.79 7.51
CA ALA A 385 -1.15 -5.40 6.66
C ALA A 385 -0.52 -6.16 5.49
N THR A 386 -1.06 -7.35 5.22
CA THR A 386 -0.63 -8.22 4.10
C THR A 386 -0.91 -7.61 2.73
N VAL A 387 -1.94 -6.76 2.64
CA VAL A 387 -2.32 -6.01 1.45
C VAL A 387 -2.27 -4.53 1.79
N GLN A 388 -1.56 -3.76 0.97
CA GLN A 388 -1.29 -2.33 1.17
C GLN A 388 -2.30 -1.45 0.39
N ASP A 389 -3.58 -1.78 0.48
CA ASP A 389 -4.68 -1.03 -0.16
C ASP A 389 -5.93 -0.96 0.74
N THR A 390 -7.00 -0.32 0.28
CA THR A 390 -8.24 -0.18 1.06
C THR A 390 -8.95 -1.51 1.34
N THR A 391 -8.57 -2.62 0.69
CA THR A 391 -9.19 -3.93 0.93
C THR A 391 -8.79 -4.52 2.28
N SER A 392 -7.68 -4.09 2.89
CA SER A 392 -7.29 -4.51 4.25
C SER A 392 -8.28 -4.09 5.33
N ALA A 393 -9.08 -3.06 5.07
CA ALA A 393 -10.15 -2.60 5.95
C ALA A 393 -11.37 -3.53 5.95
N LEU A 394 -11.44 -4.49 5.02
CA LEU A 394 -12.56 -5.41 4.84
C LEU A 394 -12.13 -6.85 5.08
N LYS A 395 -13.09 -7.69 5.48
CA LYS A 395 -12.91 -9.14 5.57
C LYS A 395 -14.08 -9.87 4.92
N THR A 396 -13.78 -10.93 4.17
CA THR A 396 -14.81 -11.83 3.64
C THR A 396 -15.13 -12.93 4.66
N THR A 397 -16.41 -13.10 4.94
CA THR A 397 -16.87 -14.18 5.81
C THR A 397 -16.91 -15.52 5.05
N PRO A 398 -16.86 -16.66 5.76
CA PRO A 398 -17.01 -17.97 5.11
C PRO A 398 -18.34 -18.10 4.33
N PRO A 399 -18.36 -18.86 3.23
CA PRO A 399 -19.59 -19.09 2.45
C PRO A 399 -20.70 -19.72 3.29
N ARG A 400 -21.92 -19.23 3.11
CA ARG A 400 -23.12 -19.74 3.79
C ARG A 400 -23.42 -21.17 3.35
N ARG A 401 -23.49 -22.08 4.33
CA ARG A 401 -23.92 -23.48 4.10
C ARG A 401 -25.44 -23.53 4.15
N ARG A 402 -26.10 -23.77 3.01
CA ARG A 402 -27.57 -23.69 2.88
C ARG A 402 -28.32 -25.02 3.08
N ARG A 403 -27.63 -26.15 3.15
CA ARG A 403 -28.26 -27.46 3.35
C ARG A 403 -28.39 -27.76 4.84
N SER A 404 -29.60 -28.02 5.33
CA SER A 404 -29.93 -28.29 6.75
C SER A 404 -28.94 -29.22 7.47
N ARG A 405 -28.40 -30.25 6.79
CA ARG A 405 -27.37 -31.16 7.33
C ARG A 405 -26.02 -30.50 7.64
N ASP A 406 -25.62 -29.50 6.85
CA ASP A 406 -24.29 -28.87 6.83
C ASP A 406 -24.25 -27.51 7.58
N VAL A 407 -25.42 -27.01 8.01
CA VAL A 407 -25.59 -25.71 8.69
C VAL A 407 -24.98 -25.77 10.11
N GLY A 408 -23.90 -25.04 10.35
CA GLY A 408 -23.23 -24.95 11.64
C GLY A 408 -23.58 -23.67 12.42
N VAL A 409 -22.82 -23.39 13.48
CA VAL A 409 -22.82 -22.09 14.15
C VAL A 409 -22.15 -21.06 13.25
N VAL A 410 -22.77 -19.90 13.07
CA VAL A 410 -22.27 -18.81 12.23
C VAL A 410 -21.41 -17.87 13.08
N GLN A 411 -20.15 -17.65 12.69
CA GLN A 411 -19.19 -16.79 13.42
C GLN A 411 -19.20 -15.32 12.96
N ARG A 412 -20.24 -14.89 12.25
CA ARG A 412 -20.37 -13.53 11.72
C ARG A 412 -20.69 -12.51 12.80
N ASN A 413 -20.40 -11.25 12.51
CA ASN A 413 -20.70 -10.12 13.40
C ASN A 413 -21.87 -9.27 12.90
N VAL A 414 -22.16 -9.31 11.61
CA VAL A 414 -23.24 -8.53 11.00
C VAL A 414 -24.27 -9.48 10.39
N PHE A 415 -25.54 -9.33 10.77
CA PHE A 415 -26.64 -10.15 10.30
C PHE A 415 -27.67 -9.32 9.53
N LEU A 416 -28.13 -9.85 8.40
CA LEU A 416 -29.19 -9.25 7.59
C LEU A 416 -30.54 -9.91 7.89
N SER A 417 -31.53 -9.08 8.23
CA SER A 417 -32.90 -9.48 8.50
C SER A 417 -33.88 -8.79 7.54
N TYR A 418 -34.77 -9.56 6.93
CA TYR A 418 -35.88 -9.02 6.13
C TYR A 418 -37.16 -9.04 6.93
N VAL A 419 -37.80 -7.88 7.08
CA VAL A 419 -39.06 -7.71 7.80
C VAL A 419 -40.19 -7.63 6.79
N ILE A 420 -41.07 -8.63 6.81
CA ILE A 420 -42.12 -8.86 5.82
C ILE A 420 -43.46 -8.97 6.54
N GLY A 421 -44.49 -8.28 6.04
CA GLY A 421 -45.83 -8.32 6.60
C GLY A 421 -46.83 -7.57 5.72
N ALA A 422 -48.11 -7.69 6.06
CA ALA A 422 -49.16 -6.93 5.38
C ALA A 422 -48.99 -5.41 5.59
N PRO A 423 -49.56 -4.56 4.71
CA PRO A 423 -49.64 -3.13 4.98
C PRO A 423 -50.34 -2.85 6.32
N GLY A 424 -49.79 -1.93 7.12
CA GLY A 424 -50.34 -1.60 8.44
C GLY A 424 -50.04 -2.61 9.56
N SER A 425 -49.28 -3.68 9.30
CA SER A 425 -48.90 -4.68 10.32
C SER A 425 -47.81 -4.22 11.30
N GLY A 426 -47.51 -2.92 11.39
CA GLY A 426 -46.54 -2.39 12.36
C GLY A 426 -45.04 -2.56 12.01
N LYS A 427 -44.70 -2.90 10.75
CA LYS A 427 -43.30 -3.12 10.29
C LYS A 427 -42.39 -1.93 10.60
N THR A 428 -42.74 -0.74 10.11
CA THR A 428 -41.93 0.48 10.31
C THR A 428 -41.76 0.82 11.79
N SER A 429 -42.81 0.69 12.60
CA SER A 429 -42.73 0.92 14.06
C SER A 429 -41.77 -0.07 14.72
N LEU A 430 -41.75 -1.32 14.28
CA LEU A 430 -40.81 -2.33 14.78
C LEU A 430 -39.36 -1.98 14.45
N LEU A 431 -39.07 -1.53 13.22
CA LEU A 431 -37.73 -1.08 12.82
C LEU A 431 -37.28 0.15 13.63
N ARG A 432 -38.18 1.13 13.83
CA ARG A 432 -37.89 2.32 14.66
C ARG A 432 -37.64 1.96 16.12
N SER A 433 -38.33 0.94 16.64
CA SER A 433 -38.12 0.42 17.99
C SER A 433 -36.72 -0.16 18.18
N LEU A 434 -36.10 -0.74 17.14
CA LEU A 434 -34.70 -1.20 17.20
C LEU A 434 -33.73 -0.05 17.46
N LEU A 435 -34.06 1.16 17.01
CA LEU A 435 -33.26 2.37 17.14
C LEU A 435 -33.64 3.21 18.38
N ASN A 436 -34.47 2.68 19.29
CA ASN A 436 -35.00 3.40 20.46
C ASN A 436 -35.74 4.70 20.12
N LYS A 437 -36.30 4.81 18.90
CA LYS A 437 -37.05 6.00 18.48
C LYS A 437 -38.47 5.95 19.06
N PRO A 438 -39.07 7.10 19.44
CA PRO A 438 -40.40 7.14 20.02
C PRO A 438 -41.47 6.64 19.04
N PHE A 439 -42.51 6.01 19.59
CA PHE A 439 -43.68 5.60 18.82
C PHE A 439 -44.47 6.81 18.34
N VAL A 440 -44.75 6.87 17.02
CA VAL A 440 -45.55 7.93 16.40
C VAL A 440 -46.88 7.35 15.95
N SER A 441 -47.98 7.82 16.55
CA SER A 441 -49.34 7.40 16.21
C SER A 441 -49.76 7.95 14.85
N GLY A 442 -50.33 7.11 13.98
CA GLY A 442 -50.86 7.53 12.66
C GLY A 442 -49.83 7.55 11.51
N MET A 443 -48.64 7.01 11.71
CA MET A 443 -47.65 6.79 10.63
C MET A 443 -48.22 5.75 9.64
N SER A 444 -48.76 6.22 8.51
CA SER A 444 -49.17 5.34 7.41
C SER A 444 -47.95 4.97 6.57
N ASP A 445 -47.90 3.71 6.09
CA ASP A 445 -46.84 3.12 5.24
C ASP A 445 -46.48 3.98 4.00
N THR A 446 -47.25 5.04 3.69
CA THR A 446 -47.06 5.95 2.56
C THR A 446 -46.47 7.34 2.90
N LYS A 447 -46.40 7.75 4.18
CA LYS A 447 -45.97 9.12 4.58
C LYS A 447 -44.53 9.24 5.07
N SER A 448 -43.78 8.15 5.21
CA SER A 448 -42.34 8.19 5.52
C SER A 448 -41.46 8.73 4.38
N ARG A 449 -42.04 9.13 3.25
CA ARG A 449 -41.31 9.68 2.10
C ARG A 449 -41.15 11.20 2.10
N SER A 450 -41.71 11.96 3.04
CA SER A 450 -41.69 13.44 2.95
C SER A 450 -41.71 14.23 4.27
N VAL A 451 -41.18 13.71 5.37
CA VAL A 451 -41.06 14.47 6.64
C VAL A 451 -39.69 14.09 7.21
N SER A 452 -38.64 14.90 7.18
CA SER A 452 -38.52 16.28 7.67
C SER A 452 -37.59 17.15 6.80
N SER A 453 -38.15 18.19 6.19
CA SER A 453 -37.40 19.38 5.78
C SER A 453 -38.19 20.64 6.18
N GLY A 454 -37.69 21.31 7.21
CA GLY A 454 -37.92 22.74 7.47
C GLY A 454 -36.68 23.19 8.22
N SER A 455 -35.93 24.22 7.84
CA SER A 455 -36.10 25.35 6.91
C SER A 455 -34.67 25.86 6.61
N SER A 456 -34.27 26.24 5.39
CA SER A 456 -34.52 27.58 4.83
C SER A 456 -34.08 27.67 3.35
N GLY A 457 -34.93 28.25 2.50
CA GLY A 457 -34.55 29.11 1.37
C GLY A 457 -33.92 28.51 0.10
N GLY A 458 -34.73 28.29 -0.94
CA GLY A 458 -34.23 28.15 -2.32
C GLY A 458 -35.24 27.57 -3.30
N LYS A 459 -36.00 28.42 -4.00
CA LYS A 459 -36.83 28.04 -5.15
C LYS A 459 -35.93 27.73 -6.36
N GLY A 460 -36.11 26.57 -7.00
CA GLY A 460 -35.61 26.37 -8.36
C GLY A 460 -35.59 24.93 -8.85
N LEU A 461 -36.50 24.67 -9.80
CA LEU A 461 -36.41 23.70 -10.91
C LEU A 461 -36.48 22.19 -10.62
N SER A 462 -37.44 21.59 -11.34
CA SER A 462 -37.62 20.19 -11.75
C SER A 462 -36.53 19.19 -11.35
N ASP A 463 -36.94 18.04 -10.79
CA ASP A 463 -36.70 16.77 -11.49
C ASP A 463 -37.47 15.58 -10.91
N SER A 464 -37.91 14.75 -11.86
CA SER A 464 -38.57 13.47 -11.72
C SER A 464 -37.61 12.38 -11.27
N ALA A 465 -37.69 11.94 -10.00
CA ALA A 465 -37.29 10.60 -9.57
C ALA A 465 -37.78 10.35 -8.13
N ALA A 466 -39.08 10.09 -7.95
CA ALA A 466 -39.59 9.58 -6.67
C ALA A 466 -38.99 8.18 -6.43
N SER A 467 -37.91 8.11 -5.65
CA SER A 467 -37.18 6.87 -5.42
C SER A 467 -38.04 5.92 -4.57
N THR A 468 -38.18 4.70 -5.10
CA THR A 468 -38.91 3.59 -4.48
C THR A 468 -38.06 2.97 -3.36
N GLY A 469 -37.66 3.75 -2.35
CA GLY A 469 -36.67 3.34 -1.35
C GLY A 469 -37.20 2.33 -0.33
N MET A 470 -36.47 1.21 -0.16
CA MET A 470 -36.64 0.20 0.89
C MET A 470 -36.04 0.75 2.20
N LEU A 471 -36.83 0.84 3.29
CA LEU A 471 -36.32 1.33 4.57
C LEU A 471 -35.35 0.30 5.16
N SER A 472 -34.12 0.73 5.47
CA SER A 472 -33.08 -0.09 6.09
C SER A 472 -32.60 0.58 7.37
N VAL A 473 -32.61 -0.16 8.48
CA VAL A 473 -32.12 0.33 9.78
C VAL A 473 -31.07 -0.62 10.33
N VAL A 474 -30.18 -0.10 11.17
CA VAL A 474 -29.12 -0.90 11.78
C VAL A 474 -28.86 -0.49 13.22
N ASN A 475 -28.62 -1.48 14.09
CA ASN A 475 -28.17 -1.25 15.46
C ASN A 475 -27.27 -2.40 15.95
N ALA A 476 -26.45 -2.15 16.96
CA ALA A 476 -25.77 -3.19 17.73
C ALA A 476 -26.74 -3.78 18.77
N VAL A 477 -26.70 -5.10 18.93
CA VAL A 477 -27.51 -5.88 19.85
C VAL A 477 -26.58 -6.68 20.76
N GLU A 478 -26.72 -6.47 22.07
CA GLU A 478 -25.99 -7.22 23.09
C GLU A 478 -26.60 -8.63 23.25
N MET A 479 -25.75 -9.65 23.20
CA MET A 479 -26.14 -11.05 23.36
C MET A 479 -25.96 -11.52 24.81
N GLU A 480 -26.74 -12.51 25.26
CA GLU A 480 -26.74 -13.09 26.64
C GLU A 480 -25.41 -13.73 27.10
N GLY A 481 -24.34 -13.62 26.31
CA GLY A 481 -22.97 -14.07 26.62
C GLY A 481 -21.91 -12.97 26.54
N GLY A 482 -22.31 -11.68 26.53
CA GLY A 482 -21.40 -10.53 26.56
C GLY A 482 -20.77 -10.16 25.21
N GLY A 483 -21.31 -10.67 24.10
CA GLY A 483 -20.85 -10.32 22.75
C GLY A 483 -21.84 -9.40 22.03
N GLU A 484 -21.32 -8.40 21.32
CA GLU A 484 -22.13 -7.49 20.49
C GLU A 484 -22.22 -7.99 19.03
N LYS A 485 -23.40 -7.82 18.43
CA LYS A 485 -23.66 -8.16 17.02
C LYS A 485 -24.46 -7.05 16.35
N TYR A 486 -24.14 -6.73 15.10
CA TYR A 486 -24.92 -5.76 14.33
C TYR A 486 -26.08 -6.43 13.62
N LEU A 487 -27.28 -5.89 13.80
CA LEU A 487 -28.51 -6.35 13.14
C LEU A 487 -28.96 -5.30 12.13
N VAL A 488 -28.92 -5.67 10.84
CA VAL A 488 -29.44 -4.86 9.73
C VAL A 488 -30.85 -5.35 9.40
N CYS A 489 -31.86 -4.50 9.56
CA CYS A 489 -33.25 -4.82 9.27
C CYS A 489 -33.73 -4.03 8.04
N GLN A 490 -34.22 -4.73 7.01
CA GLN A 490 -34.81 -4.10 5.83
C GLN A 490 -36.31 -4.38 5.75
N GLU A 491 -37.12 -3.32 5.66
CA GLU A 491 -38.57 -3.44 5.48
C GLU A 491 -38.89 -3.71 4.01
N ILE A 492 -39.54 -4.85 3.75
CA ILE A 492 -39.93 -5.25 2.40
C ILE A 492 -41.42 -5.00 2.22
N ASP A 493 -41.77 -4.15 1.26
CA ASP A 493 -43.17 -3.94 0.88
C ASP A 493 -43.74 -5.15 0.13
N SER A 494 -45.03 -5.41 0.34
CA SER A 494 -45.81 -6.47 -0.30
C SER A 494 -45.81 -6.35 -1.83
N ASN A 495 -45.66 -5.14 -2.38
CA ASN A 495 -45.54 -4.93 -3.83
C ASN A 495 -44.14 -5.24 -4.37
N ALA A 496 -43.08 -5.07 -3.58
CA ALA A 496 -41.71 -5.40 -3.98
C ALA A 496 -41.49 -6.91 -4.10
N LEU A 497 -42.21 -7.71 -3.30
CA LEU A 497 -42.20 -9.18 -3.32
C LEU A 497 -42.73 -9.79 -4.63
N LYS A 498 -43.57 -9.06 -5.38
CA LYS A 498 -44.10 -9.51 -6.68
C LYS A 498 -43.02 -9.56 -7.76
N ASN A 499 -41.95 -8.78 -7.62
CA ASN A 499 -40.78 -8.80 -8.50
C ASN A 499 -39.71 -9.78 -7.98
N THR A 500 -40.00 -11.07 -8.05
CA THR A 500 -39.16 -12.19 -7.56
C THR A 500 -37.74 -12.25 -8.15
N LYS A 501 -37.46 -11.58 -9.29
CA LYS A 501 -36.10 -11.51 -9.86
C LYS A 501 -35.16 -10.56 -9.12
N LYS A 502 -35.70 -9.60 -8.34
CA LYS A 502 -34.90 -8.52 -7.71
C LYS A 502 -34.62 -8.74 -6.22
N LEU A 503 -35.48 -9.49 -5.52
CA LEU A 503 -35.29 -9.82 -4.11
C LEU A 503 -34.66 -11.21 -3.96
N GLN A 504 -33.36 -11.25 -3.67
CA GLN A 504 -32.69 -12.49 -3.26
C GLN A 504 -33.05 -12.77 -1.79
N LEU A 505 -34.23 -13.34 -1.51
CA LEU A 505 -34.64 -13.72 -0.15
C LEU A 505 -33.63 -14.67 0.54
N GLN A 506 -32.80 -15.36 -0.26
CA GLN A 506 -31.69 -16.20 0.21
C GLN A 506 -30.46 -15.41 0.70
N ALA A 507 -30.44 -14.10 0.49
CA ALA A 507 -29.41 -13.18 0.98
C ALA A 507 -29.65 -12.75 2.44
N ALA A 508 -30.86 -12.92 2.99
CA ALA A 508 -31.09 -12.71 4.42
C ALA A 508 -30.55 -13.87 5.27
N ASP A 509 -30.05 -13.54 6.46
CA ASP A 509 -29.72 -14.53 7.49
C ASP A 509 -30.98 -14.99 8.24
N VAL A 510 -31.97 -14.09 8.42
CA VAL A 510 -33.27 -14.38 9.05
C VAL A 510 -34.38 -13.61 8.34
N VAL A 511 -35.55 -14.22 8.19
CA VAL A 511 -36.77 -13.55 7.73
C VAL A 511 -37.73 -13.40 8.91
N VAL A 512 -38.12 -12.15 9.19
CA VAL A 512 -39.06 -11.79 10.25
C VAL A 512 -40.43 -11.56 9.63
N LEU A 513 -41.36 -12.46 9.93
CA LEU A 513 -42.73 -12.47 9.40
C LEU A 513 -43.67 -11.84 10.42
N VAL A 514 -44.15 -10.65 10.10
CA VAL A 514 -44.90 -9.78 11.00
C VAL A 514 -46.39 -9.78 10.65
N TYR A 515 -47.24 -10.05 11.64
CA TYR A 515 -48.68 -9.88 11.54
C TYR A 515 -49.22 -9.04 12.70
N ASP A 516 -50.43 -8.52 12.53
CA ASP A 516 -51.13 -7.69 13.51
C ASP A 516 -52.12 -8.57 14.29
N CYS A 517 -51.96 -8.65 15.61
CA CYS A 517 -52.84 -9.50 16.42
C CYS A 517 -54.29 -9.00 16.50
N SER A 518 -54.54 -7.72 16.20
CA SER A 518 -55.87 -7.11 16.15
C SER A 518 -56.56 -7.25 14.78
N ASP A 519 -55.80 -7.52 13.71
CA ASP A 519 -56.35 -7.78 12.38
C ASP A 519 -56.47 -9.28 12.12
N ALA A 520 -57.71 -9.74 11.96
CA ALA A 520 -58.05 -11.14 11.72
C ALA A 520 -57.50 -11.69 10.37
N ASN A 521 -57.14 -10.84 9.39
CA ASN A 521 -56.67 -11.29 8.07
C ASN A 521 -55.15 -11.23 7.91
N SER A 522 -54.44 -10.54 8.81
CA SER A 522 -53.01 -10.23 8.65
C SER A 522 -52.14 -11.49 8.62
N PHE A 523 -52.47 -12.53 9.39
CA PHE A 523 -51.71 -13.78 9.42
C PHE A 523 -51.87 -14.62 8.15
N ALA A 524 -53.05 -14.60 7.52
CA ALA A 524 -53.29 -15.33 6.28
C ALA A 524 -52.34 -14.88 5.15
N HIS A 525 -52.00 -13.60 5.11
CA HIS A 525 -51.01 -13.04 4.18
C HIS A 525 -49.62 -13.68 4.35
N LEU A 526 -49.16 -13.90 5.59
CA LEU A 526 -47.86 -14.52 5.86
C LEU A 526 -47.79 -15.98 5.39
N SER A 527 -48.87 -16.75 5.61
CA SER A 527 -48.95 -18.15 5.17
C SER A 527 -48.82 -18.28 3.65
N GLN A 528 -49.46 -17.37 2.90
CA GLN A 528 -49.38 -17.31 1.44
C GLN A 528 -47.97 -16.95 0.98
N LEU A 529 -47.34 -15.96 1.61
CA LEU A 529 -45.96 -15.57 1.28
C LEU A 529 -44.96 -16.70 1.54
N HIS A 530 -45.08 -17.41 2.65
CA HIS A 530 -44.23 -18.56 2.97
C HIS A 530 -44.35 -19.66 1.91
N ALA A 531 -45.56 -19.94 1.41
CA ALA A 531 -45.81 -20.91 0.36
C ALA A 531 -45.28 -20.46 -1.02
N ILE A 532 -45.52 -19.20 -1.40
CA ILE A 532 -45.13 -18.64 -2.71
C ILE A 532 -43.60 -18.57 -2.86
N HIS A 533 -42.90 -18.13 -1.81
CA HIS A 533 -41.46 -17.87 -1.86
C HIS A 533 -40.58 -19.05 -1.41
N LYS A 534 -41.17 -20.19 -1.04
CA LYS A 534 -40.47 -21.43 -0.63
C LYS A 534 -39.37 -21.17 0.40
N LEU A 535 -39.75 -20.60 1.54
CA LEU A 535 -38.83 -20.22 2.63
C LEU A 535 -38.25 -21.40 3.43
N GLU A 536 -38.33 -22.63 2.92
CA GLU A 536 -37.92 -23.87 3.61
C GLU A 536 -36.43 -23.92 4.00
N ASN A 537 -35.58 -23.17 3.29
CA ASN A 537 -34.13 -23.13 3.52
C ASN A 537 -33.65 -21.81 4.17
N VAL A 538 -34.58 -20.97 4.65
CA VAL A 538 -34.26 -19.68 5.28
C VAL A 538 -34.83 -19.65 6.70
N PRO A 539 -34.04 -19.30 7.73
CA PRO A 539 -34.53 -19.18 9.09
C PRO A 539 -35.67 -18.16 9.19
N CYS A 540 -36.78 -18.53 9.83
CA CYS A 540 -37.97 -17.68 9.94
C CYS A 540 -38.37 -17.44 11.40
N VAL A 541 -38.68 -16.19 11.73
CA VAL A 541 -39.23 -15.78 13.04
C VAL A 541 -40.59 -15.13 12.81
N TYR A 542 -41.63 -15.63 13.49
CA TYR A 542 -42.98 -15.05 13.43
C TYR A 542 -43.17 -14.06 14.59
N VAL A 543 -43.71 -12.89 14.29
CA VAL A 543 -43.91 -11.80 15.25
C VAL A 543 -45.35 -11.30 15.19
N ALA A 544 -46.01 -11.29 16.36
CA ALA A 544 -47.35 -10.76 16.56
C ALA A 544 -47.25 -9.34 17.12
N THR A 545 -47.47 -8.34 16.29
CA THR A 545 -47.42 -6.92 16.69
C THR A 545 -48.76 -6.44 17.24
N LYS A 546 -48.71 -5.29 17.94
CA LYS A 546 -49.85 -4.59 18.54
C LYS A 546 -50.53 -5.39 19.65
N SER A 547 -49.75 -6.13 20.44
CA SER A 547 -50.25 -6.93 21.57
C SER A 547 -50.93 -6.12 22.68
N ASP A 548 -50.84 -4.79 22.62
CA ASP A 548 -51.61 -3.85 23.44
C ASP A 548 -53.08 -3.72 23.03
N LEU A 549 -53.46 -4.23 21.86
CA LEU A 549 -54.83 -4.25 21.35
C LEU A 549 -55.49 -5.61 21.58
N ASP A 550 -56.82 -5.63 21.51
CA ASP A 550 -57.61 -6.85 21.66
C ASP A 550 -57.22 -7.91 20.63
N LEU A 551 -56.95 -9.12 21.11
CA LEU A 551 -56.57 -10.26 20.28
C LEU A 551 -57.73 -10.70 19.39
N ALA A 552 -57.58 -10.52 18.08
CA ALA A 552 -58.51 -11.03 17.08
C ALA A 552 -58.17 -12.47 16.72
N GLN A 553 -59.20 -13.31 16.60
CA GLN A 553 -59.05 -14.66 16.07
C GLN A 553 -58.66 -14.62 14.59
N GLN A 554 -57.53 -15.24 14.25
CA GLN A 554 -56.97 -15.19 12.91
C GLN A 554 -57.77 -16.08 11.95
N ARG A 555 -58.21 -15.51 10.82
CA ARG A 555 -58.97 -16.16 9.73
C ARG A 555 -58.03 -16.97 8.84
N HIS A 556 -57.52 -18.05 9.40
CA HIS A 556 -56.65 -19.01 8.73
C HIS A 556 -57.04 -20.44 9.17
N GLU A 557 -56.69 -21.46 8.39
CA GLU A 557 -57.06 -22.87 8.67
C GLU A 557 -56.59 -23.34 10.06
N VAL A 558 -55.51 -22.75 10.56
CA VAL A 558 -54.97 -22.96 11.90
C VAL A 558 -54.51 -21.65 12.53
N GLN A 559 -54.56 -21.58 13.86
CA GLN A 559 -54.03 -20.44 14.61
C GLN A 559 -52.50 -20.35 14.50
N PRO A 560 -51.91 -19.16 14.65
CA PRO A 560 -50.49 -18.91 14.41
C PRO A 560 -49.52 -19.79 15.21
N ASP A 561 -49.86 -20.10 16.47
CA ASP A 561 -49.06 -20.96 17.34
C ASP A 561 -49.03 -22.42 16.85
N VAL A 562 -50.18 -22.95 16.43
CA VAL A 562 -50.31 -24.29 15.84
C VAL A 562 -49.60 -24.35 14.50
N TYR A 563 -49.69 -23.28 13.69
CA TYR A 563 -48.99 -23.18 12.41
C TYR A 563 -47.47 -23.28 12.59
N CYS A 564 -46.88 -22.50 13.49
CA CYS A 564 -45.44 -22.52 13.74
C CYS A 564 -44.96 -23.88 14.26
N ARG A 565 -45.69 -24.49 15.20
CA ARG A 565 -45.38 -25.84 15.71
C ARG A 565 -45.40 -26.91 14.61
N ARG A 566 -46.32 -26.81 13.64
CA ARG A 566 -46.36 -27.74 12.49
C ARG A 566 -45.14 -27.64 11.58
N LEU A 567 -44.46 -26.48 11.57
CA LEU A 567 -43.22 -26.24 10.83
C LEU A 567 -41.96 -26.49 11.67
N ASN A 568 -42.09 -26.96 12.93
CA ASN A 568 -41.03 -27.06 13.93
C ASN A 568 -40.34 -25.71 14.22
N LEU A 569 -41.11 -24.62 14.19
CA LEU A 569 -40.65 -23.27 14.55
C LEU A 569 -41.13 -22.88 15.95
N ASN A 570 -40.43 -21.91 16.56
CA ASN A 570 -40.89 -21.28 17.79
C ASN A 570 -42.24 -20.59 17.57
N VAL A 571 -43.07 -20.54 18.63
CA VAL A 571 -44.35 -19.82 18.59
C VAL A 571 -44.13 -18.32 18.35
N PRO A 572 -45.10 -17.60 17.78
CA PRO A 572 -44.94 -16.18 17.48
C PRO A 572 -44.60 -15.34 18.72
N VAL A 573 -43.62 -14.44 18.59
CA VAL A 573 -43.24 -13.50 19.66
C VAL A 573 -44.23 -12.33 19.64
N ALA A 574 -44.93 -12.13 20.75
CA ALA A 574 -45.85 -10.99 20.91
C ALA A 574 -45.08 -9.73 21.29
N VAL A 575 -45.31 -8.64 20.57
CA VAL A 575 -44.64 -7.35 20.80
C VAL A 575 -45.63 -6.18 20.73
N SER A 576 -45.45 -5.22 21.63
CA SER A 576 -46.08 -3.91 21.57
C SER A 576 -45.03 -2.82 21.60
N VAL A 577 -44.80 -2.20 20.44
CA VAL A 577 -43.90 -1.04 20.33
C VAL A 577 -44.44 0.15 21.13
N LYS A 578 -45.76 0.29 21.24
CA LYS A 578 -46.40 1.38 21.99
C LYS A 578 -46.13 1.28 23.49
N MET A 579 -46.15 0.06 24.05
CA MET A 579 -45.88 -0.20 25.46
C MET A 579 -44.39 -0.46 25.74
N ASN A 580 -43.53 -0.33 24.73
CA ASN A 580 -42.10 -0.68 24.77
C ASN A 580 -41.83 -2.13 25.20
N GLU A 581 -42.73 -3.04 24.88
CA GLU A 581 -42.65 -4.47 25.19
C GLU A 581 -42.17 -5.22 23.95
N THR A 582 -40.85 -5.38 23.83
CA THR A 582 -40.23 -6.09 22.69
C THR A 582 -39.85 -7.54 23.01
N ALA A 583 -40.02 -7.98 24.25
CA ALA A 583 -39.79 -9.36 24.71
C ALA A 583 -38.43 -9.96 24.29
N GLY A 584 -37.38 -9.15 24.19
CA GLY A 584 -36.05 -9.59 23.75
C GLY A 584 -36.00 -10.03 22.28
N LEU A 585 -36.93 -9.55 21.43
CA LEU A 585 -37.07 -9.97 20.03
C LEU A 585 -35.78 -9.81 19.23
N PHE A 586 -35.06 -8.70 19.38
CA PHE A 586 -33.86 -8.44 18.59
C PHE A 586 -32.70 -9.37 18.99
N GLN A 587 -32.55 -9.67 20.28
CA GLN A 587 -31.63 -10.71 20.75
C GLN A 587 -32.02 -12.09 20.21
N HIS A 588 -33.33 -12.40 20.16
CA HIS A 588 -33.83 -13.63 19.58
C HIS A 588 -33.50 -13.75 18.08
N ILE A 589 -33.70 -12.67 17.31
CA ILE A 589 -33.36 -12.62 15.87
C ILE A 589 -31.86 -12.89 15.67
N CYS A 590 -30.99 -12.22 16.42
CA CYS A 590 -29.54 -12.44 16.34
C CYS A 590 -29.15 -13.88 16.75
N SER A 591 -29.80 -14.44 17.76
CA SER A 591 -29.58 -15.83 18.20
C SER A 591 -29.96 -16.82 17.11
N VAL A 592 -31.09 -16.60 16.43
CA VAL A 592 -31.53 -17.39 15.28
C VAL A 592 -30.57 -17.24 14.11
N ALA A 593 -30.09 -16.03 13.81
CA ALA A 593 -29.11 -15.78 12.75
C ALA A 593 -27.77 -16.51 13.01
N GLY A 594 -27.33 -16.56 14.27
CA GLY A 594 -26.13 -17.28 14.69
C GLY A 594 -26.29 -18.81 14.71
N LYS A 595 -27.50 -19.31 15.02
CA LYS A 595 -27.86 -20.74 15.09
C LYS A 595 -29.06 -21.07 14.19
N PRO A 596 -28.92 -20.94 12.86
CA PRO A 596 -30.04 -21.01 11.93
C PRO A 596 -30.81 -22.34 11.94
N LYS A 597 -30.15 -23.45 12.32
CA LYS A 597 -30.79 -24.78 12.47
C LYS A 597 -32.04 -24.78 13.35
N GLN A 598 -32.13 -23.89 14.33
CA GLN A 598 -33.23 -23.86 15.29
C GLN A 598 -34.53 -23.26 14.72
N ALA A 599 -34.45 -22.51 13.61
CA ALA A 599 -35.60 -21.82 13.02
C ALA A 599 -35.77 -22.11 11.52
N LEU A 600 -35.22 -23.22 11.03
CA LEU A 600 -35.47 -23.68 9.66
C LEU A 600 -36.83 -24.38 9.58
N PRO A 601 -37.74 -23.97 8.68
CA PRO A 601 -39.01 -24.65 8.47
C PRO A 601 -38.76 -26.06 7.90
N LEU A 602 -38.82 -27.09 8.74
CA LEU A 602 -38.61 -28.47 8.29
C LEU A 602 -39.90 -28.99 7.66
N GLY A 603 -39.94 -29.06 6.32
CA GLY A 603 -40.98 -29.76 5.58
C GLY A 603 -41.09 -31.23 6.03
N LYS A 604 -42.32 -31.77 6.05
CA LYS A 604 -42.66 -33.13 6.49
C LYS A 604 -41.54 -34.12 6.15
N ARG A 605 -40.86 -34.66 7.17
CA ARG A 605 -40.11 -35.91 7.00
C ARG A 605 -41.08 -36.91 6.39
N ASN A 606 -40.79 -37.38 5.18
CA ASN A 606 -41.51 -38.51 4.59
C ASN A 606 -41.50 -39.63 5.64
N ALA A 607 -42.68 -39.93 6.19
CA ALA A 607 -42.93 -40.98 7.17
C ALA A 607 -42.79 -42.38 6.55
N LYS A 608 -41.76 -42.60 5.73
CA LYS A 608 -41.39 -43.91 5.16
C LYS A 608 -40.18 -44.53 5.85
N GLY A 609 -39.48 -43.79 6.73
CA GLY A 609 -38.33 -44.33 7.48
C GLY A 609 -38.67 -44.96 8.84
N VAL A 610 -39.82 -44.64 9.43
CA VAL A 610 -40.21 -45.14 10.77
C VAL A 610 -40.81 -46.55 10.71
N LEU A 611 -41.34 -46.96 9.55
CA LEU A 611 -41.90 -48.31 9.38
C LEU A 611 -40.83 -49.41 9.22
N HIS A 612 -39.58 -49.06 8.86
CA HIS A 612 -38.49 -50.03 8.71
C HIS A 612 -37.72 -50.34 10.00
N VAL A 613 -37.83 -49.49 11.02
CA VAL A 613 -37.18 -49.72 12.33
C VAL A 613 -38.07 -50.58 13.24
N VAL A 614 -39.40 -50.52 13.06
CA VAL A 614 -40.34 -51.34 13.85
C VAL A 614 -40.44 -52.78 13.32
N SER A 615 -40.05 -53.06 12.08
CA SER A 615 -40.00 -54.44 11.54
C SER A 615 -38.72 -55.21 11.89
N LEU A 616 -37.70 -54.57 12.47
CA LEU A 616 -36.44 -55.21 12.86
C LEU A 616 -36.34 -55.52 14.36
N LEU A 617 -37.34 -55.14 15.16
CA LEU A 617 -37.38 -55.40 16.61
C LEU A 617 -38.23 -56.63 17.02
N THR A 618 -38.72 -57.42 16.05
CA THR A 618 -39.53 -58.63 16.32
C THR A 618 -38.84 -59.96 15.98
N ILE A 619 -37.53 -59.97 15.62
CA ILE A 619 -36.76 -61.21 15.36
C ILE A 619 -35.51 -61.32 16.27
N GLY A 620 -35.55 -60.72 17.46
CA GLY A 620 -34.47 -60.78 18.46
C GLY A 620 -34.78 -61.62 19.70
N GLY A 621 -35.74 -62.55 19.59
CA GLY A 621 -36.24 -63.39 20.71
C GLY A 621 -35.65 -64.79 20.77
N GLY A 622 -34.38 -64.98 20.39
CA GLY A 622 -33.71 -66.27 20.47
C GLY A 622 -32.20 -66.10 20.51
N LEU A 623 -31.55 -66.81 21.43
CA LEU A 623 -30.09 -66.88 21.70
C LEU A 623 -29.60 -66.13 22.96
N ILE A 624 -30.30 -66.32 24.08
CA ILE A 624 -29.65 -66.37 25.40
C ILE A 624 -29.46 -67.84 25.74
N GLY A 625 -28.27 -68.36 25.46
CA GLY A 625 -27.92 -69.75 25.72
C GLY A 625 -26.92 -70.22 24.70
N ILE A 626 -25.65 -69.81 24.85
CA ILE A 626 -24.39 -70.44 24.42
C ILE A 626 -23.28 -69.40 24.74
N ALA A 627 -23.12 -69.07 26.02
CA ALA A 627 -21.97 -68.28 26.51
C ALA A 627 -21.48 -68.79 27.87
N ALA A 628 -21.64 -70.10 28.10
CA ALA A 628 -21.23 -70.77 29.33
C ALA A 628 -20.33 -72.00 29.08
N VAL A 629 -19.74 -72.17 27.89
CA VAL A 629 -19.07 -73.45 27.55
C VAL A 629 -17.60 -73.36 27.12
N LEU A 630 -16.97 -72.20 26.88
CA LEU A 630 -15.58 -72.22 26.39
C LEU A 630 -14.62 -71.30 27.16
N ALA A 631 -14.59 -71.48 28.48
CA ALA A 631 -13.35 -71.34 29.25
C ALA A 631 -12.58 -72.66 29.21
N LYS A 632 -11.78 -72.90 28.18
CA LYS A 632 -10.71 -73.91 28.22
C LYS A 632 -9.75 -73.73 27.03
N TRP A 633 -8.52 -73.37 27.38
CA TRP A 633 -7.27 -73.53 26.63
C TRP A 633 -6.48 -72.25 26.31
N ASN A 634 -5.54 -72.01 27.23
CA ASN A 634 -4.23 -71.40 27.05
C ASN A 634 -3.57 -71.70 25.68
N TRP A 635 -3.05 -70.68 25.00
CA TRP A 635 -1.61 -70.57 24.66
C TRP A 635 -1.23 -69.24 23.98
N ARG A 636 0.04 -68.88 24.19
CA ARG A 636 0.72 -67.61 23.91
C ARG A 636 1.00 -67.37 22.40
N PRO A 637 1.16 -66.11 21.95
CA PRO A 637 1.50 -65.75 20.58
C PRO A 637 3.03 -65.64 20.38
N TRP A 638 3.55 -65.70 19.15
CA TRP A 638 4.84 -65.11 18.73
C TRP A 638 4.85 -64.78 17.22
N SER A 639 5.56 -63.67 16.91
CA SER A 639 6.04 -63.16 15.61
C SER A 639 4.99 -62.52 14.67
N ALA A 640 5.00 -61.18 14.49
CA ALA A 640 5.85 -60.37 13.59
C ALA A 640 5.14 -60.16 12.22
N HIS A 641 5.15 -59.03 11.52
CA HIS A 641 5.86 -57.76 11.60
C HIS A 641 5.11 -56.71 10.74
N LEU A 642 5.21 -55.42 11.12
CA LEU A 642 5.25 -54.23 10.26
C LEU A 642 4.04 -53.88 9.35
N VAL A 643 3.39 -52.74 9.62
CA VAL A 643 3.62 -51.46 8.90
C VAL A 643 2.71 -50.36 9.48
N ASN A 644 3.34 -49.20 9.68
CA ASN A 644 2.82 -47.91 10.16
C ASN A 644 1.55 -47.42 9.45
N VAL A 645 0.75 -46.62 10.15
CA VAL A 645 0.59 -45.15 9.91
C VAL A 645 -0.46 -44.58 10.88
N TYR A 646 0.02 -43.63 11.70
CA TYR A 646 -0.69 -42.59 12.46
C TYR A 646 -1.91 -42.94 13.34
N ARG A 647 -1.57 -43.15 14.62
CA ARG A 647 -2.43 -43.01 15.78
C ARG A 647 -2.42 -41.55 16.25
N ASN A 648 -3.60 -40.96 16.43
CA ASN A 648 -3.77 -39.89 17.40
C ASN A 648 -5.13 -40.03 18.06
N VAL A 649 -5.17 -39.56 19.32
CA VAL A 649 -6.34 -39.31 20.18
C VAL A 649 -6.59 -40.36 21.29
N LEU A 650 -6.10 -39.97 22.47
CA LEU A 650 -6.59 -40.19 23.85
C LEU A 650 -6.19 -41.46 24.63
N GLY A 651 -5.58 -41.22 25.80
CA GLY A 651 -5.74 -42.06 26.99
C GLY A 651 -4.44 -42.47 27.70
N CYS A 652 -4.14 -41.85 28.83
CA CYS A 652 -3.28 -42.38 29.90
C CYS A 652 -3.54 -41.52 31.15
N SER A 653 -3.62 -41.97 32.40
CA SER A 653 -3.79 -43.27 33.05
C SER A 653 -3.95 -42.98 34.55
N ILE A 654 -4.62 -43.86 35.29
CA ILE A 654 -4.65 -43.87 36.76
C ILE A 654 -3.94 -45.13 37.27
N GLY A 655 -3.18 -44.96 38.35
CA GLY A 655 -2.88 -45.98 39.38
C GLY A 655 -1.45 -46.51 39.33
N THR A 656 -0.74 -46.82 40.43
CA THR A 656 -0.95 -46.86 41.91
C THR A 656 0.45 -47.23 42.48
N ALA A 657 1.00 -46.59 43.54
CA ALA A 657 0.95 -46.98 44.98
C ALA A 657 1.48 -48.45 45.24
N VAL A 658 2.36 -48.84 46.19
CA VAL A 658 2.89 -48.34 47.50
C VAL A 658 4.17 -49.16 47.90
N THR A 659 4.94 -48.66 48.91
CA THR A 659 5.78 -49.34 49.97
C THR A 659 7.31 -49.35 49.76
N ALA A 660 8.23 -49.09 50.71
CA ALA A 660 8.20 -48.85 52.17
C ALA A 660 9.43 -48.03 52.71
N THR A 661 9.17 -47.08 53.60
CA THR A 661 9.64 -46.88 55.01
C THR A 661 11.12 -47.06 55.48
N ILE A 662 11.78 -45.92 55.79
CA ILE A 662 12.57 -45.48 57.00
C ILE A 662 14.02 -45.96 57.30
N MET A 663 14.98 -45.02 57.37
CA MET A 663 15.68 -44.54 58.61
C MET A 663 16.71 -43.39 58.37
N ILE A 664 16.37 -42.21 58.91
CA ILE A 664 17.12 -41.12 59.62
C ILE A 664 18.61 -40.78 59.30
N GLY A 665 18.86 -39.46 59.11
CA GLY A 665 20.10 -38.77 59.52
C GLY A 665 20.26 -37.29 59.09
N TYR A 666 19.98 -36.33 59.99
CA TYR A 666 20.56 -34.96 60.24
C TYR A 666 21.00 -34.05 59.03
N THR A 667 20.80 -32.72 58.91
CA THR A 667 20.51 -31.57 59.81
C THR A 667 20.33 -30.23 59.03
N MET A 668 19.47 -29.34 59.57
CA MET A 668 19.52 -27.84 59.64
C MET A 668 19.54 -26.98 58.34
N LYS A 669 18.90 -25.81 58.22
CA LYS A 669 18.02 -24.98 59.07
C LYS A 669 17.30 -23.94 58.19
N THR A 670 16.13 -23.50 58.64
CA THR A 670 15.18 -22.59 58.00
C THR A 670 15.30 -21.11 58.41
N HIS A 671 14.68 -20.30 57.55
CA HIS A 671 14.27 -18.89 57.56
C HIS A 671 13.69 -18.26 58.85
N GLY A 672 13.67 -16.90 58.85
CA GLY A 672 12.72 -16.00 59.57
C GLY A 672 13.09 -14.53 59.26
N ALA A 673 12.26 -13.71 58.58
CA ALA A 673 11.16 -12.84 59.08
C ALA A 673 11.62 -11.80 60.14
N ALA A 674 11.26 -10.51 60.18
CA ALA A 674 10.37 -9.58 59.45
C ALA A 674 10.57 -8.11 59.99
N LEU A 675 9.87 -7.13 59.39
CA LEU A 675 9.39 -5.80 59.88
C LEU A 675 10.27 -4.50 59.89
N LEU A 676 9.84 -3.55 59.02
CA LEU A 676 9.49 -2.11 59.19
C LEU A 676 10.35 -1.09 60.00
N ALA A 677 10.86 -0.04 59.30
CA ALA A 677 10.44 1.40 59.37
C ALA A 677 11.57 2.48 59.30
N ILE A 678 11.51 3.29 58.22
CA ILE A 678 11.71 4.76 58.03
C ILE A 678 12.97 5.49 58.59
N ALA A 679 13.81 6.03 57.68
CA ALA A 679 14.18 7.47 57.52
C ALA A 679 15.57 7.66 56.86
N GLY A 680 15.68 8.52 55.83
CA GLY A 680 16.95 9.12 55.38
C GLY A 680 17.11 9.32 53.86
N LEU A 681 17.05 10.57 53.42
CA LEU A 681 17.21 11.06 52.04
C LEU A 681 18.62 10.83 51.47
N SER A 682 18.73 10.50 50.17
CA SER A 682 19.48 11.29 49.17
C SER A 682 19.49 10.60 47.79
N SER A 683 19.31 11.41 46.76
CA SER A 683 19.22 11.05 45.35
C SER A 683 20.51 10.42 44.81
N GLY A 684 20.38 9.39 43.98
CA GLY A 684 21.46 8.83 43.17
C GLY A 684 20.90 7.87 42.12
N THR A 685 21.02 8.27 40.85
CA THR A 685 20.59 7.54 39.66
C THR A 685 21.18 6.13 39.59
N VAL A 686 20.34 5.13 39.32
CA VAL A 686 20.77 3.76 39.01
C VAL A 686 21.19 3.71 37.54
N LEU A 687 22.50 3.57 37.30
CA LEU A 687 23.05 3.06 36.06
C LEU A 687 22.66 1.58 35.91
N GLN A 688 21.90 1.26 34.86
CA GLN A 688 21.58 -0.11 34.48
C GLN A 688 22.72 -0.68 33.62
N LYS A 689 23.18 -1.89 33.96
CA LYS A 689 24.32 -2.63 33.39
C LYS A 689 23.91 -3.31 32.06
N PRO A 690 24.78 -3.43 31.03
CA PRO A 690 24.44 -4.09 29.76
C PRO A 690 24.45 -5.63 29.86
N ALA A 691 23.62 -6.28 29.03
CA ALA A 691 23.43 -7.73 28.94
C ALA A 691 24.60 -8.46 28.24
N ASP A 692 24.84 -9.71 28.62
CA ASP A 692 26.04 -10.52 28.33
C ASP A 692 26.23 -10.90 26.84
N ALA A 693 27.45 -10.77 26.32
CA ALA A 693 27.86 -11.19 24.96
C ALA A 693 28.27 -12.67 24.90
N VAL A 694 28.00 -13.35 23.77
CA VAL A 694 28.39 -14.76 23.51
C VAL A 694 29.91 -14.95 23.64
N THR A 695 30.35 -15.93 24.45
CA THR A 695 31.77 -16.17 24.73
C THR A 695 32.33 -17.29 23.85
N CYS A 696 33.22 -16.94 22.92
CA CYS A 696 33.82 -17.90 21.97
C CYS A 696 35.10 -18.58 22.49
N PRO A 697 35.41 -19.82 22.05
CA PRO A 697 36.68 -20.48 22.35
C PRO A 697 37.90 -19.66 21.93
N SER A 698 39.02 -19.79 22.66
CA SER A 698 40.26 -19.03 22.41
C SER A 698 41.02 -19.43 21.14
N LYS A 699 40.69 -20.58 20.54
CA LYS A 699 41.23 -21.03 19.24
C LYS A 699 40.08 -21.36 18.32
N LEU A 700 39.80 -20.46 17.39
CA LEU A 700 38.76 -20.62 16.38
C LEU A 700 39.37 -21.12 15.07
N PRO A 701 38.69 -22.01 14.34
CA PRO A 701 39.15 -22.45 13.03
C PRO A 701 39.04 -21.32 12.00
N VAL A 702 39.83 -21.43 10.93
CA VAL A 702 39.72 -20.56 9.75
C VAL A 702 38.47 -20.97 8.98
N SER A 703 37.68 -20.01 8.51
CA SER A 703 36.55 -20.29 7.63
C SER A 703 36.98 -21.07 6.38
N CYS A 704 36.06 -21.82 5.77
CA CYS A 704 36.31 -22.68 4.61
C CYS A 704 37.30 -23.85 4.82
N SER A 705 37.84 -24.03 6.03
CA SER A 705 38.73 -25.15 6.38
C SER A 705 38.01 -26.29 7.13
N VAL A 706 36.75 -26.09 7.50
CA VAL A 706 35.96 -27.01 8.32
C VAL A 706 34.72 -27.46 7.55
N THR A 707 34.41 -28.76 7.59
CA THR A 707 33.26 -29.35 6.89
C THR A 707 31.96 -29.30 7.71
N HIS A 708 32.03 -28.96 9.00
CA HIS A 708 30.89 -28.86 9.91
C HIS A 708 31.13 -27.74 10.93
N VAL A 709 30.16 -26.84 11.10
CA VAL A 709 30.23 -25.72 12.05
C VAL A 709 29.22 -25.95 13.17
N ASP A 710 29.72 -26.20 14.39
CA ASP A 710 28.87 -26.48 15.56
C ASP A 710 28.32 -25.20 16.22
N ASP A 711 29.07 -24.10 16.17
CA ASP A 711 28.68 -22.79 16.72
C ASP A 711 28.79 -21.71 15.65
N THR A 712 27.65 -21.36 15.05
CA THR A 712 27.54 -20.40 13.96
C THR A 712 27.70 -18.94 14.40
N CYS A 713 27.74 -18.67 15.72
CA CYS A 713 28.02 -17.35 16.27
C CYS A 713 29.52 -17.10 16.42
N CYS A 714 30.30 -18.16 16.63
CA CYS A 714 31.76 -18.07 16.77
C CYS A 714 32.53 -18.39 15.49
N VAL A 715 31.93 -19.11 14.55
CA VAL A 715 32.55 -19.46 13.26
C VAL A 715 31.56 -19.14 12.14
N GLU A 716 31.99 -18.34 11.17
CA GLU A 716 31.16 -17.96 10.03
C GLU A 716 30.96 -19.13 9.05
N THR A 717 29.70 -19.38 8.71
CA THR A 717 29.30 -20.44 7.78
C THR A 717 29.65 -20.12 6.33
N ASN A 718 29.60 -18.84 5.94
CA ASN A 718 29.92 -18.35 4.60
C ASN A 718 31.19 -17.48 4.63
N GLY A 719 32.28 -18.05 5.12
CA GLY A 719 33.43 -17.25 5.55
C GLY A 719 34.52 -17.02 4.51
N LEU A 720 34.32 -17.34 3.22
CA LEU A 720 35.14 -16.75 2.15
C LEU A 720 34.56 -15.37 1.88
N LEU A 721 35.33 -14.33 2.12
CA LEU A 721 34.87 -12.95 1.95
C LEU A 721 35.57 -12.30 0.77
N LEU A 722 34.79 -11.56 0.00
CA LEU A 722 35.20 -10.89 -1.22
C LEU A 722 34.98 -9.39 -1.07
N LEU A 723 36.06 -8.63 -0.98
CA LEU A 723 36.00 -7.16 -1.03
C LEU A 723 36.21 -6.70 -2.47
N THR A 724 35.23 -5.98 -3.01
CA THR A 724 35.25 -5.48 -4.39
C THR A 724 35.45 -3.97 -4.42
N GLN A 725 36.36 -3.51 -5.29
CA GLN A 725 36.56 -2.10 -5.57
C GLN A 725 36.50 -1.82 -7.08
N PHE A 726 35.92 -0.68 -7.44
CA PHE A 726 35.68 -0.29 -8.83
C PHE A 726 36.52 0.93 -9.22
N TRP A 727 36.86 0.98 -10.51
CA TRP A 727 37.51 2.11 -11.15
C TRP A 727 36.58 2.68 -12.22
N ASP A 728 35.72 3.58 -11.77
CA ASP A 728 34.58 4.15 -12.48
C ASP A 728 34.98 5.19 -13.55
N TRP A 729 35.92 4.85 -14.44
CA TRP A 729 36.49 5.79 -15.43
C TRP A 729 35.52 6.28 -16.51
N HIS A 730 34.35 5.67 -16.64
CA HIS A 730 33.39 5.94 -17.72
C HIS A 730 32.09 6.60 -17.24
N TYR A 731 31.97 6.90 -15.95
CA TYR A 731 30.80 7.57 -15.38
C TYR A 731 30.96 9.09 -15.45
N SER A 732 29.88 9.80 -15.81
CA SER A 732 29.87 11.26 -15.96
C SER A 732 28.49 11.82 -15.59
N PRO A 733 28.39 12.80 -14.66
CA PRO A 733 29.51 13.33 -13.85
C PRO A 733 30.03 12.27 -12.87
N TYR A 734 31.36 12.23 -12.71
CA TYR A 734 31.99 11.37 -11.72
C TYR A 734 32.01 12.12 -10.39
N GLU A 735 31.34 11.58 -9.37
CA GLU A 735 31.19 12.23 -8.05
C GLU A 735 32.25 11.79 -7.03
N GLY A 736 33.11 10.83 -7.35
CA GLY A 736 34.13 10.32 -6.43
C GLY A 736 35.50 10.99 -6.56
N HIS A 737 36.48 10.49 -5.82
CA HIS A 737 37.87 10.95 -5.89
C HIS A 737 38.60 10.44 -7.15
N GLU A 738 39.31 11.33 -7.86
CA GLU A 738 40.06 10.97 -9.08
C GLU A 738 41.19 9.96 -8.84
N ASP A 739 41.69 9.91 -7.61
CA ASP A 739 42.84 9.16 -7.13
C ASP A 739 42.48 8.03 -6.15
N ALA A 740 41.23 7.55 -6.17
CA ALA A 740 40.78 6.44 -5.32
C ALA A 740 39.96 5.41 -6.11
N TRP A 741 40.07 4.13 -5.77
CA TRP A 741 39.13 3.10 -6.24
C TRP A 741 37.92 3.08 -5.31
N THR A 742 36.70 3.11 -5.83
CA THR A 742 35.48 3.14 -5.00
C THR A 742 35.20 1.77 -4.41
N LEU A 743 34.64 1.73 -3.20
CA LEU A 743 34.16 0.53 -2.54
C LEU A 743 32.82 0.12 -3.15
N HIS A 744 32.66 -1.17 -3.47
CA HIS A 744 31.39 -1.71 -3.97
C HIS A 744 30.74 -2.67 -2.97
N GLY A 745 31.53 -3.49 -2.25
CA GLY A 745 31.03 -4.21 -1.08
C GLY A 745 32.00 -5.25 -0.51
N LEU A 746 31.59 -5.87 0.61
CA LEU A 746 32.22 -7.07 1.20
C LEU A 746 31.18 -8.20 1.26
N TRP A 747 31.33 -9.15 0.36
CA TRP A 747 30.35 -10.20 0.13
C TRP A 747 30.85 -11.53 0.67
N SER A 748 29.95 -12.29 1.28
CA SER A 748 30.23 -13.66 1.69
C SER A 748 30.05 -14.63 0.52
N ASP A 749 30.80 -15.72 0.53
CA ASP A 749 30.77 -16.81 -0.44
C ASP A 749 30.71 -18.14 0.32
N HIS A 750 30.10 -19.15 -0.29
CA HIS A 750 29.94 -20.51 0.24
C HIS A 750 31.24 -21.32 0.23
N CYS A 751 32.39 -20.67 0.00
CA CYS A 751 33.72 -21.27 -0.13
C CYS A 751 33.89 -22.15 -1.38
N ASP A 752 32.93 -22.12 -2.30
CA ASP A 752 32.90 -22.91 -3.54
C ASP A 752 32.77 -22.05 -4.80
N GLY A 753 32.74 -20.71 -4.64
CA GLY A 753 32.57 -19.75 -5.73
C GLY A 753 31.10 -19.40 -6.01
N SER A 754 30.15 -19.95 -5.24
CA SER A 754 28.76 -19.50 -5.19
C SER A 754 28.52 -18.65 -3.94
N TYR A 755 27.55 -17.73 -3.99
CA TYR A 755 27.33 -16.78 -2.90
C TYR A 755 25.86 -16.70 -2.44
N PRO A 756 25.62 -16.55 -1.13
CA PRO A 756 24.29 -16.37 -0.57
C PRO A 756 23.75 -14.96 -0.81
N GLN A 757 22.43 -14.83 -0.91
CA GLN A 757 21.74 -13.54 -1.07
C GLN A 757 20.42 -13.52 -0.30
N PHE A 758 20.08 -12.37 0.29
CA PHE A 758 18.79 -12.10 0.95
C PHE A 758 18.40 -13.15 2.01
N CYS A 759 19.35 -13.50 2.88
CA CYS A 759 19.25 -14.69 3.74
C CYS A 759 18.30 -14.55 4.93
N ASP A 760 18.10 -13.34 5.44
CA ASP A 760 17.23 -13.11 6.59
C ASP A 760 16.33 -11.88 6.36
N ARG A 761 15.03 -12.13 6.16
CA ARG A 761 14.02 -11.08 5.96
C ARG A 761 13.74 -10.28 7.23
N GLY A 762 13.96 -10.84 8.42
CA GLY A 762 13.76 -10.15 9.70
C GLY A 762 14.88 -9.15 10.02
N MET A 763 16.03 -9.29 9.37
CA MET A 763 17.16 -8.35 9.49
C MET A 763 17.17 -7.30 8.38
N GLN A 764 16.21 -7.33 7.43
CA GLN A 764 16.17 -6.34 6.36
C GLN A 764 15.80 -4.96 6.89
N LEU A 765 16.49 -3.95 6.39
CA LEU A 765 16.34 -2.56 6.80
C LEU A 765 16.17 -1.63 5.59
N HIS A 766 15.66 -0.45 5.89
CA HIS A 766 15.47 0.68 4.99
C HIS A 766 16.10 1.92 5.64
N ASN A 767 16.37 2.98 4.85
CA ASN A 767 16.91 4.25 5.33
C ASN A 767 18.23 4.07 6.12
N ILE A 768 19.25 3.55 5.44
CA ILE A 768 20.54 3.18 6.04
C ILE A 768 21.24 4.43 6.61
N SER A 769 21.23 5.52 5.85
CA SER A 769 21.79 6.83 6.18
C SER A 769 21.24 7.35 7.49
N SER A 770 19.91 7.37 7.64
CA SER A 770 19.25 7.81 8.87
C SER A 770 19.62 6.93 10.05
N SER A 771 19.76 5.63 9.84
CA SER A 771 20.13 4.67 10.88
C SER A 771 21.59 4.84 11.35
N ILE A 772 22.52 5.10 10.42
CA ILE A 772 23.92 5.43 10.72
C ILE A 772 24.03 6.75 11.47
N LEU A 773 23.32 7.79 11.01
CA LEU A 773 23.31 9.11 11.65
C LEU A 773 22.66 9.06 13.05
N ALA A 774 21.57 8.31 13.20
CA ALA A 774 20.91 8.09 14.50
C ALA A 774 21.80 7.32 15.50
N ALA A 775 22.72 6.48 15.00
CA ALA A 775 23.75 5.83 15.81
C ALA A 775 24.92 6.77 16.18
N GLY A 776 24.92 8.02 15.70
CA GLY A 776 25.97 9.01 15.95
C GLY A 776 27.21 8.84 15.06
N GLU A 777 27.13 8.03 14.01
CA GLU A 777 28.27 7.64 13.16
C GLU A 777 28.41 8.55 11.94
N THR A 778 28.54 9.86 12.18
CA THR A 778 28.63 10.88 11.12
C THR A 778 29.88 10.72 10.24
N THR A 779 31.01 10.28 10.82
CA THR A 779 32.24 9.99 10.08
C THR A 779 32.06 8.82 9.11
N LEU A 780 31.40 7.74 9.56
CA LEU A 780 31.10 6.60 8.70
C LEU A 780 30.21 7.01 7.53
N TYR A 781 29.18 7.80 7.80
CA TYR A 781 28.28 8.32 6.77
C TYR A 781 29.01 9.16 5.72
N ALA A 782 29.91 10.06 6.13
CA ALA A 782 30.72 10.85 5.22
C ALA A 782 31.63 9.96 4.36
N GLU A 783 32.34 9.02 4.97
CA GLU A 783 33.25 8.12 4.26
C GLU A 783 32.54 7.21 3.25
N MET A 784 31.33 6.74 3.58
CA MET A 784 30.51 5.98 2.65
C MET A 784 30.05 6.85 1.49
N ASN A 785 29.70 8.12 1.73
CA ASN A 785 29.34 9.06 0.66
C ASN A 785 30.52 9.49 -0.21
N ASP A 786 31.76 9.37 0.25
CA ASP A 786 32.94 9.73 -0.56
C ASP A 786 33.48 8.54 -1.37
N PHE A 787 33.31 7.32 -0.85
CA PHE A 787 33.98 6.14 -1.41
C PHE A 787 33.07 4.96 -1.73
N TRP A 788 31.88 4.85 -1.15
CA TRP A 788 30.94 3.73 -1.40
C TRP A 788 29.74 4.20 -2.23
N LEU A 789 30.04 4.57 -3.48
CA LEU A 789 29.13 5.27 -4.38
C LEU A 789 28.25 4.32 -5.18
N ASP A 790 27.00 4.73 -5.42
CA ASP A 790 26.14 4.11 -6.42
C ASP A 790 26.52 4.56 -7.84
N ASN A 791 26.27 3.71 -8.83
CA ASN A 791 26.67 3.98 -10.21
C ASN A 791 25.58 4.66 -11.07
N ARG A 792 24.31 4.74 -10.62
CA ARG A 792 23.16 5.25 -11.40
C ARG A 792 21.99 5.82 -10.55
N GLY A 793 22.20 6.10 -9.26
CA GLY A 793 21.14 6.38 -8.28
C GLY A 793 21.67 6.90 -6.94
N HIS A 794 20.86 6.78 -5.88
CA HIS A 794 21.20 7.31 -4.55
C HIS A 794 22.00 6.30 -3.71
N ASN A 795 23.10 6.75 -3.12
CA ASN A 795 23.95 5.95 -2.23
C ASN A 795 23.16 5.21 -1.13
N ASP A 796 22.13 5.82 -0.54
CA ASP A 796 21.33 5.18 0.50
C ASP A 796 20.62 3.92 0.03
N TYR A 797 20.04 3.96 -1.17
CA TYR A 797 19.39 2.79 -1.77
C TYR A 797 20.39 1.69 -2.08
N PHE A 798 21.58 2.07 -2.53
CA PHE A 798 22.66 1.12 -2.78
C PHE A 798 23.13 0.45 -1.49
N TRP A 799 23.41 1.20 -0.43
CA TRP A 799 23.77 0.63 0.87
C TRP A 799 22.66 -0.26 1.42
N GLN A 800 21.40 0.13 1.21
CA GLN A 800 20.25 -0.70 1.58
C GLN A 800 20.25 -2.03 0.82
N HIS A 801 20.55 -2.01 -0.48
CA HIS A 801 20.72 -3.21 -1.30
C HIS A 801 21.86 -4.07 -0.76
N GLU A 802 23.03 -3.49 -0.50
CA GLU A 802 24.21 -4.19 0.01
C GLU A 802 23.95 -4.86 1.36
N TRP A 803 23.29 -4.16 2.30
CA TRP A 803 22.89 -4.76 3.57
C TRP A 803 21.88 -5.90 3.39
N ASN A 804 20.77 -5.63 2.69
CA ASN A 804 19.67 -6.59 2.59
C ASN A 804 20.06 -7.85 1.81
N LYS A 805 20.90 -7.71 0.80
CA LYS A 805 21.38 -8.81 -0.04
C LYS A 805 22.55 -9.56 0.59
N HIS A 806 23.56 -8.86 1.10
CA HIS A 806 24.81 -9.46 1.55
C HIS A 806 24.98 -9.44 3.07
N GLY A 807 24.70 -8.32 3.73
CA GLY A 807 24.81 -8.18 5.19
C GLY A 807 23.94 -9.16 6.00
N THR A 808 22.74 -9.47 5.52
CA THR A 808 21.83 -10.44 6.17
C THR A 808 22.30 -11.90 6.10
N CYS A 809 23.35 -12.20 5.35
CA CYS A 809 23.83 -13.56 5.09
C CYS A 809 24.97 -14.05 5.99
N TYR A 810 25.47 -13.20 6.89
CA TYR A 810 26.50 -13.57 7.85
C TYR A 810 25.88 -14.26 9.06
N SER A 811 26.23 -15.53 9.31
CA SER A 811 25.72 -16.27 10.46
C SER A 811 26.13 -15.64 11.79
N THR A 812 27.31 -15.03 11.82
CA THR A 812 27.89 -14.40 13.01
C THR A 812 27.27 -13.03 13.35
N LEU A 813 26.48 -12.46 12.44
CA LEU A 813 25.77 -11.19 12.64
C LEU A 813 24.33 -11.35 13.13
N LYS A 814 23.82 -12.57 13.32
CA LYS A 814 22.44 -12.76 13.78
C LYS A 814 22.20 -12.10 15.15
N PRO A 815 21.01 -11.53 15.42
CA PRO A 815 20.69 -10.90 16.70
C PRO A 815 20.99 -11.78 17.92
N ASP A 816 20.69 -13.09 17.84
CA ASP A 816 20.97 -14.06 18.90
C ASP A 816 22.48 -14.19 19.20
N CYS A 817 23.33 -14.05 18.18
CA CYS A 817 24.79 -14.05 18.34
C CYS A 817 25.34 -12.73 18.90
N ARG A 818 24.52 -11.67 18.86
CA ARG A 818 24.85 -10.30 19.28
C ARG A 818 24.12 -9.90 20.56
N GLY A 819 23.75 -10.86 21.41
CA GLY A 819 23.09 -10.59 22.69
C GLY A 819 21.69 -9.96 22.56
N GLY A 820 21.00 -10.21 21.44
CA GLY A 820 19.71 -9.60 21.13
C GLY A 820 19.79 -8.16 20.61
N ALA A 821 20.96 -7.72 20.12
CA ALA A 821 21.12 -6.39 19.52
C ALA A 821 20.12 -6.16 18.37
N ARG A 822 19.69 -4.90 18.20
CA ARG A 822 18.77 -4.55 17.11
C ARG A 822 19.47 -4.70 15.77
N SER A 823 18.73 -5.09 14.74
CA SER A 823 19.26 -5.19 13.37
C SER A 823 19.95 -3.90 12.92
N THR A 824 19.48 -2.74 13.36
CA THR A 824 20.10 -1.43 13.05
C THR A 824 21.51 -1.30 13.63
N ASP A 825 21.73 -1.74 14.87
CA ASP A 825 23.03 -1.64 15.52
C ASP A 825 24.03 -2.61 14.86
N ILE A 826 23.55 -3.79 14.49
CA ILE A 826 24.33 -4.82 13.77
C ILE A 826 24.72 -4.33 12.36
N MET A 827 23.79 -3.68 11.67
CA MET A 827 24.03 -3.10 10.35
C MET A 827 25.10 -2.00 10.38
N VAL A 828 25.06 -1.13 11.40
CA VAL A 828 26.09 -0.09 11.56
C VAL A 828 27.47 -0.72 11.78
N ASP A 829 27.57 -1.75 12.63
CA ASP A 829 28.82 -2.49 12.83
C ASP A 829 29.33 -3.15 11.54
N TYR A 830 28.43 -3.70 10.71
CA TYR A 830 28.75 -4.26 9.41
C TYR A 830 29.39 -3.20 8.49
N PHE A 831 28.76 -2.04 8.30
CA PHE A 831 29.31 -0.99 7.45
C PHE A 831 30.65 -0.47 7.95
N LYS A 832 30.80 -0.25 9.27
CA LYS A 832 32.08 0.12 9.88
C LYS A 832 33.19 -0.86 9.52
N LYS A 833 32.91 -2.16 9.66
CA LYS A 833 33.91 -3.19 9.38
C LYS A 833 34.37 -3.15 7.93
N ILE A 834 33.45 -2.92 7.00
CA ILE A 834 33.78 -2.88 5.57
C ILE A 834 34.59 -1.64 5.24
N VAL A 835 34.18 -0.46 5.71
CA VAL A 835 34.93 0.77 5.47
C VAL A 835 36.32 0.70 6.09
N GLU A 836 36.45 0.13 7.30
CA GLU A 836 37.76 -0.14 7.94
C GLU A 836 38.64 -1.05 7.07
N THR A 837 38.06 -2.11 6.52
CA THR A 837 38.79 -3.08 5.66
C THR A 837 39.19 -2.44 4.33
N TYR A 838 38.29 -1.66 3.71
CA TYR A 838 38.53 -0.93 2.47
C TYR A 838 39.70 0.06 2.59
N LYS A 839 39.77 0.81 3.70
CA LYS A 839 40.86 1.78 3.95
C LYS A 839 42.25 1.15 4.02
N GLN A 840 42.35 -0.14 4.32
CA GLN A 840 43.62 -0.88 4.32
C GLN A 840 44.08 -1.25 2.90
N LEU A 841 43.23 -1.03 1.89
CA LEU A 841 43.46 -1.37 0.49
C LEU A 841 43.40 -0.14 -0.43
N PRO A 842 44.30 0.85 -0.29
CA PRO A 842 44.41 1.98 -1.22
C PRO A 842 45.01 1.54 -2.57
N THR A 843 44.19 0.87 -3.39
CA THR A 843 44.59 0.27 -4.67
C THR A 843 45.28 1.27 -5.60
N TYR A 844 44.78 2.51 -5.67
CA TYR A 844 45.41 3.56 -6.47
C TYR A 844 46.87 3.78 -6.05
N THR A 845 47.12 3.95 -4.75
CA THR A 845 48.45 4.19 -4.20
C THR A 845 49.39 3.00 -4.43
N PHE A 846 48.89 1.77 -4.32
CA PHE A 846 49.68 0.57 -4.62
C PHE A 846 50.17 0.53 -6.06
N LEU A 847 49.31 0.91 -7.01
CA LEU A 847 49.65 0.98 -8.43
C LEU A 847 50.60 2.17 -8.71
N GLU A 848 50.33 3.32 -8.13
CA GLU A 848 51.12 4.54 -8.31
C GLU A 848 52.58 4.35 -7.85
N GLN A 849 52.81 3.71 -6.70
CA GLN A 849 54.16 3.42 -6.18
C GLN A 849 55.01 2.55 -7.13
N LYS A 850 54.37 1.81 -8.03
CA LYS A 850 55.02 1.00 -9.08
C LYS A 850 55.04 1.71 -10.44
N GLY A 851 54.67 2.98 -10.51
CA GLY A 851 54.62 3.77 -11.74
C GLY A 851 53.46 3.42 -12.67
N ILE A 852 52.40 2.81 -12.14
CA ILE A 852 51.17 2.48 -12.85
C ILE A 852 50.11 3.53 -12.49
N THR A 853 50.03 4.58 -13.30
CA THR A 853 49.06 5.66 -13.14
C THR A 853 48.06 5.70 -14.30
N PRO A 854 46.87 6.29 -14.11
CA PRO A 854 45.86 6.37 -15.16
C PRO A 854 46.39 7.10 -16.41
N SER A 855 46.18 6.53 -17.60
CA SER A 855 46.66 7.06 -18.87
C SER A 855 45.75 6.71 -20.04
N ASN A 856 45.47 7.70 -20.89
CA ASN A 856 44.72 7.50 -22.14
C ASN A 856 45.57 6.87 -23.26
N THR A 857 46.90 6.81 -23.11
CA THR A 857 47.82 6.42 -24.19
C THR A 857 48.69 5.23 -23.85
N LYS A 858 48.97 4.98 -22.57
CA LYS A 858 49.83 3.90 -22.10
C LYS A 858 49.00 2.65 -21.77
N LYS A 859 49.45 1.50 -22.28
CA LYS A 859 49.00 0.18 -21.82
C LYS A 859 49.97 -0.39 -20.79
N TYR A 860 49.44 -1.18 -19.89
CA TYR A 860 50.19 -1.90 -18.87
C TYR A 860 50.02 -3.40 -19.09
N LYS A 861 51.07 -4.18 -18.83
CA LYS A 861 50.93 -5.64 -18.81
C LYS A 861 50.11 -6.02 -17.59
N LEU A 862 49.16 -6.93 -17.77
CA LEU A 862 48.32 -7.42 -16.67
C LEU A 862 49.17 -8.00 -15.53
N HIS A 863 50.24 -8.71 -15.88
CA HIS A 863 51.23 -9.25 -14.94
C HIS A 863 51.80 -8.17 -14.00
N ASP A 864 52.13 -6.99 -14.52
CA ASP A 864 52.77 -5.93 -13.74
C ASP A 864 51.78 -5.29 -12.74
N ILE A 865 50.50 -5.15 -13.15
CA ILE A 865 49.41 -4.71 -12.26
C ILE A 865 49.19 -5.74 -11.15
N LYS A 866 49.04 -7.03 -11.50
CA LYS A 866 48.84 -8.10 -10.50
C LYS A 866 50.02 -8.22 -9.54
N GLN A 867 51.25 -8.10 -10.03
CA GLN A 867 52.44 -8.12 -9.20
C GLN A 867 52.48 -6.95 -8.23
N ALA A 868 52.16 -5.73 -8.68
CA ALA A 868 52.08 -4.55 -7.81
C ALA A 868 51.08 -4.75 -6.66
N LEU A 869 49.88 -5.26 -6.98
CA LEU A 869 48.85 -5.51 -5.98
C LEU A 869 49.20 -6.69 -5.06
N LYS A 870 49.85 -7.73 -5.58
CA LYS A 870 50.31 -8.89 -4.80
C LYS A 870 51.38 -8.52 -3.78
N GLU A 871 52.33 -7.67 -4.16
CA GLU A 871 53.37 -7.20 -3.24
C GLU A 871 52.79 -6.35 -2.10
N ALA A 872 51.70 -5.62 -2.37
CA ALA A 872 51.02 -4.81 -1.36
C ALA A 872 50.06 -5.62 -0.46
N PHE A 873 49.23 -6.49 -1.06
CA PHE A 873 48.23 -7.28 -0.35
C PHE A 873 48.78 -8.58 0.26
N GLY A 874 49.92 -9.06 -0.23
CA GLY A 874 50.54 -10.34 0.12
C GLY A 874 50.05 -11.53 -0.70
N HIS A 875 48.90 -11.40 -1.36
CA HIS A 875 48.30 -12.41 -2.24
C HIS A 875 47.80 -11.79 -3.54
N GLU A 876 47.61 -12.61 -4.56
CA GLU A 876 47.20 -12.14 -5.87
C GLU A 876 45.67 -11.90 -5.93
N PRO A 877 45.19 -10.67 -6.16
CA PRO A 877 43.76 -10.39 -6.34
C PRO A 877 43.29 -10.80 -7.74
N THR A 878 41.96 -10.90 -7.91
CA THR A 878 41.35 -11.05 -9.25
C THR A 878 41.10 -9.67 -9.85
N LEU A 879 41.36 -9.52 -11.15
CA LEU A 879 41.06 -8.31 -11.93
C LEU A 879 39.97 -8.58 -12.95
N HIS A 880 38.99 -7.68 -13.02
CA HIS A 880 38.01 -7.64 -14.09
C HIS A 880 38.20 -6.40 -14.97
N CYS A 881 38.05 -6.62 -16.27
CA CYS A 881 38.26 -5.63 -17.31
C CYS A 881 37.04 -5.51 -18.24
N ASP A 882 36.76 -4.28 -18.64
CA ASP A 882 35.77 -3.88 -19.64
C ASP A 882 36.38 -3.76 -21.05
N GLY A 883 35.57 -3.33 -22.03
CA GLY A 883 36.05 -3.05 -23.40
C GLY A 883 36.43 -4.31 -24.18
N GLY A 884 35.85 -5.46 -23.82
CA GLY A 884 36.30 -6.76 -24.33
C GLY A 884 37.62 -7.21 -23.70
N GLY A 885 37.85 -6.85 -22.44
CA GLY A 885 38.96 -7.29 -21.59
C GLY A 885 40.20 -6.41 -21.64
N ASP A 886 40.13 -5.21 -22.22
CA ASP A 886 41.31 -4.34 -22.42
C ASP A 886 41.37 -3.10 -21.51
N LYS A 887 40.41 -2.89 -20.61
CA LYS A 887 40.39 -1.75 -19.68
C LYS A 887 40.11 -2.24 -18.27
N VAL A 888 41.00 -1.99 -17.32
CA VAL A 888 40.80 -2.43 -15.93
C VAL A 888 39.61 -1.67 -15.32
N HIS A 889 38.69 -2.41 -14.71
CA HIS A 889 37.45 -1.88 -14.14
C HIS A 889 37.28 -2.28 -12.67
N GLU A 890 37.57 -3.53 -12.29
CA GLU A 890 37.35 -4.00 -10.92
C GLU A 890 38.56 -4.75 -10.37
N VAL A 891 38.76 -4.63 -9.06
CA VAL A 891 39.71 -5.45 -8.30
C VAL A 891 39.01 -6.13 -7.13
N TRP A 892 39.28 -7.42 -6.98
CA TRP A 892 38.60 -8.31 -6.05
C TRP A 892 39.63 -8.92 -5.09
N TYR A 893 39.50 -8.61 -3.80
CA TYR A 893 40.37 -9.07 -2.72
C TYR A 893 39.69 -10.16 -1.89
N PHE A 894 40.38 -11.28 -1.69
CA PHE A 894 39.83 -12.45 -0.99
C PHE A 894 40.39 -12.61 0.41
N TYR A 895 39.49 -12.92 1.35
CA TYR A 895 39.84 -13.18 2.74
C TYR A 895 39.17 -14.47 3.24
N ASN A 896 39.87 -15.23 4.07
CA ASN A 896 39.23 -16.13 5.01
C ASN A 896 39.03 -15.40 6.35
N LEU A 897 38.00 -15.76 7.11
CA LEU A 897 37.66 -15.16 8.41
C LEU A 897 37.99 -16.13 9.55
N VAL A 898 38.61 -15.62 10.62
CA VAL A 898 38.74 -16.32 11.91
C VAL A 898 37.92 -15.58 12.95
N GLY A 899 36.87 -16.24 13.45
CA GLY A 899 35.92 -15.65 14.40
C GLY A 899 34.70 -15.02 13.76
N ASN A 900 34.10 -14.03 14.43
CA ASN A 900 32.96 -13.26 13.92
C ASN A 900 33.41 -12.14 12.98
N LEU A 901 32.52 -11.64 12.11
CA LEU A 901 32.88 -10.62 11.12
C LEU A 901 33.41 -9.32 11.75
N ILE A 902 32.84 -8.88 12.87
CA ILE A 902 33.12 -7.55 13.45
C ILE A 902 34.48 -7.52 14.13
N SER A 903 34.71 -8.43 15.08
CA SER A 903 35.92 -8.47 15.92
C SER A 903 36.93 -9.55 15.51
N GLY A 904 36.58 -10.41 14.54
CA GLY A 904 37.45 -11.45 14.04
C GLY A 904 38.53 -10.94 13.09
N GLN A 905 39.41 -11.86 12.71
CA GLN A 905 40.56 -11.56 11.86
C GLN A 905 40.29 -11.97 10.41
N LEU A 906 40.47 -11.03 9.49
CA LEU A 906 40.49 -11.27 8.05
C LEU A 906 41.90 -11.70 7.62
N LEU A 907 42.02 -12.90 7.06
CA LEU A 907 43.26 -13.47 6.57
C LEU A 907 43.26 -13.41 5.03
N PRO A 908 44.12 -12.58 4.41
CA PRO A 908 44.30 -12.54 2.96
C PRO A 908 44.54 -13.93 2.35
N ARG A 909 44.07 -14.11 1.12
CA ARG A 909 44.13 -15.40 0.41
C ARG A 909 44.33 -15.19 -1.10
N GLU A 910 44.91 -16.20 -1.75
CA GLU A 910 45.04 -16.28 -3.21
C GLU A 910 43.68 -16.31 -3.94
N GLN A 911 43.66 -15.80 -5.18
CA GLN A 911 42.49 -15.74 -6.06
C GLN A 911 41.56 -16.97 -5.99
N ALA A 912 40.26 -16.72 -5.84
CA ALA A 912 39.21 -17.75 -5.95
C ALA A 912 38.49 -17.74 -7.31
N SER A 913 38.76 -16.74 -8.16
CA SER A 913 38.15 -16.55 -9.48
C SER A 913 39.19 -16.29 -10.58
N ARG A 914 38.82 -16.53 -11.84
CA ARG A 914 39.66 -16.24 -13.02
C ARG A 914 39.47 -14.79 -13.47
N ASP A 915 40.55 -14.15 -13.91
CA ASP A 915 40.49 -12.85 -14.58
C ASP A 915 39.81 -12.96 -15.96
N ASN A 916 39.16 -11.88 -16.41
CA ASN A 916 38.66 -11.74 -17.78
C ASN A 916 39.50 -10.77 -18.65
N CYS A 917 40.61 -10.27 -18.10
CA CYS A 917 41.49 -9.28 -18.71
C CYS A 917 42.44 -9.88 -19.78
N LYS A 918 42.79 -9.08 -20.79
CA LYS A 918 43.83 -9.37 -21.78
C LYS A 918 45.22 -9.23 -21.17
N ALA A 919 46.24 -9.74 -21.88
CA ALA A 919 47.64 -9.63 -21.45
C ALA A 919 48.14 -8.18 -21.29
N GLU A 920 47.56 -7.24 -22.05
CA GLU A 920 47.82 -5.81 -21.93
C GLU A 920 46.50 -5.04 -21.84
N VAL A 921 46.44 -4.11 -20.89
CA VAL A 921 45.21 -3.39 -20.50
C VAL A 921 45.50 -1.90 -20.33
N TYR A 922 44.46 -1.09 -20.53
CA TYR A 922 44.43 0.32 -20.18
C TYR A 922 43.97 0.49 -18.73
N TYR A 923 44.63 1.40 -18.02
CA TYR A 923 44.14 1.98 -16.78
C TYR A 923 43.78 3.43 -17.11
N LEU A 924 42.52 3.72 -17.38
CA LEU A 924 42.10 5.01 -17.96
C LEU A 924 41.87 6.07 -16.87
N PRO A 925 42.18 7.35 -17.10
CA PRO A 925 41.84 8.43 -16.17
C PRO A 925 40.32 8.64 -16.12
N LYS A 926 39.80 8.99 -14.95
CA LYS A 926 38.36 9.20 -14.73
C LYS A 926 37.80 10.45 -15.42
N HIS A 927 38.63 11.48 -15.58
CA HIS A 927 38.29 12.63 -16.41
C HIS A 927 38.92 12.49 -17.80
N GLN A 928 38.08 12.33 -18.82
CA GLN A 928 38.52 12.55 -20.19
C GLN A 928 38.73 14.05 -20.39
N SER A 929 39.99 14.48 -20.53
CA SER A 929 40.33 15.84 -20.93
C SER A 929 39.85 16.11 -22.36
N ARG A 930 38.56 16.44 -22.51
CA ARG A 930 38.09 17.19 -23.67
C ARG A 930 38.63 18.60 -23.51
N ARG A 931 39.44 19.05 -24.49
CA ARG A 931 39.98 20.41 -24.57
C ARG A 931 38.91 21.43 -24.18
N HIS A 932 39.10 22.06 -23.03
CA HIS A 932 38.19 23.05 -22.46
C HIS A 932 38.12 24.30 -23.35
N ASN A 933 36.93 24.60 -23.86
CA ASN A 933 36.59 25.95 -24.30
C ASN A 933 35.95 26.69 -23.13
N ALA A 934 36.44 27.90 -22.86
CA ALA A 934 36.08 28.78 -21.74
C ALA A 934 34.60 29.25 -21.69
N GLN A 935 33.71 28.66 -22.48
CA GLN A 935 32.27 28.91 -22.45
C GLN A 935 31.49 27.92 -21.58
N GLN A 936 32.10 26.78 -21.20
CA GLN A 936 31.43 25.74 -20.41
C GLN A 936 31.57 25.92 -18.89
N VAL A 937 32.58 26.67 -18.43
CA VAL A 937 32.71 27.07 -17.00
C VAL A 937 31.52 27.93 -16.58
N GLN A 938 31.01 28.76 -17.49
CA GLN A 938 29.83 29.59 -17.24
C GLN A 938 28.52 28.79 -17.24
N MET A 939 28.54 27.57 -17.80
CA MET A 939 27.40 26.65 -17.84
C MET A 939 27.41 25.67 -16.67
N ASP A 940 28.58 25.21 -16.20
CA ASP A 940 28.70 24.39 -15.00
C ASP A 940 28.52 25.21 -13.70
N GLU A 941 28.91 26.50 -13.67
CA GLU A 941 28.52 27.41 -12.57
C GLU A 941 27.01 27.71 -12.58
N MET A 942 26.37 27.87 -13.74
CA MET A 942 24.91 28.11 -13.80
C MET A 942 24.09 26.84 -13.56
N VAL A 943 24.54 25.66 -14.00
CA VAL A 943 23.88 24.38 -13.72
C VAL A 943 24.10 23.99 -12.26
N SER A 944 25.30 24.16 -11.69
CA SER A 944 25.51 23.94 -10.25
C SER A 944 24.86 25.00 -9.37
N GLU A 945 24.62 26.25 -9.80
CA GLU A 945 23.77 27.19 -9.05
C GLU A 945 22.28 26.80 -9.11
N VAL A 946 21.84 26.18 -10.21
CA VAL A 946 20.47 25.67 -10.38
C VAL A 946 20.27 24.31 -9.67
N GLU A 947 21.31 23.48 -9.55
CA GLU A 947 21.33 22.19 -8.83
C GLU A 947 21.69 22.34 -7.34
N SER A 948 22.51 23.31 -6.93
CA SER A 948 22.73 23.63 -5.51
C SER A 948 21.54 24.34 -4.86
N THR A 949 20.58 24.82 -5.67
CA THR A 949 19.23 25.20 -5.22
C THR A 949 18.17 24.11 -5.42
N GLN A 950 18.57 22.87 -5.77
CA GLN A 950 17.68 21.70 -5.80
C GLN A 950 17.46 21.06 -4.42
N LEU A 951 18.20 21.45 -3.38
CA LEU A 951 18.17 20.80 -2.06
C LEU A 951 17.19 21.38 -1.02
N VAL A 952 16.19 22.15 -1.43
CA VAL A 952 15.14 22.63 -0.49
C VAL A 952 13.86 21.78 -0.57
N TRP A 953 13.73 20.87 -1.55
CA TRP A 953 12.53 20.03 -1.71
C TRP A 953 12.72 18.68 -2.41
N VAL A 954 13.95 18.28 -2.76
CA VAL A 954 14.24 16.93 -3.28
C VAL A 954 15.03 16.16 -2.24
#